data_AF-A0A1F8UIP0-F1
#
_entry.id   AF-A0A1F8UIP0-F1
#
_cell.length_a   1.000
_cell.length_b   1.000
_cell.length_c   1.000
_cell.angle_alpha   90.00
_cell.angle_beta   90.00
_cell.angle_gamma   90.00
#
_symmetry.space_group_name_H-M   'P 1'
#
loop_
_entity.id
_entity.type
_entity.pdbx_description
1 polymer ?
#
loop_
_entity_poly.entity_id
_entity_poly.type
_entity_poly.pdbx_seq_one_letter_code
_entity_poly.pdbx_strand_id
1 'polypeptide(L)'
;MSLLIKNHINIIFALTLIGFNTLFYLSVSGVSKTTVLLVLFTSAIMICIVGVKNNTENKVVSNLLVILYFFIVAIIFINKIYFSYFNSFLSMTRFLEAGHLSSIGGSVKVLYFNLTNILFSIFCLINLYSVTRLNFKIKRHFLLIGIVIIIILSITVDKIKNQDVLVWSVIDVIPKKEMEYKNEKFPIQTLKNDNAYYGIAKNKNVIVIQMESAQNMLINKIYNGNEITPNLNNLIKNDSIYFDNYFQQIGVGNTVDAEFTSMNSIYPVISGSCYEKYTKNDYEGLPKILKEKGYSTYAFHGYDKKFYNRTGAYEYQGIDKFYSNEYYNSSYDLGFGINDKDFLNQVANYMTNLPKPFFGFVITLSSHHPYNHPYRDCTIKLKESDEATVFGNYLLGINYLDSALGKFIEELKEKDLYDDSIIVLYGDHHGISMLDKESTEKSSEFLGKKYNYDDMMNVPLIIHMPGLKSETNNNLGSQMDFMPTMLNLLGINKKIVGFGKNILIDPEEYIAIQTYIVKGSFITKDAVFSMSRDGNILNSSYYDRKTSIEKDINENLEYIKKIVKEIDEKLEVSKQILDNNLIKKILSNQEIHVKSVQNETLVSHAGGRYMGKEYTNSIESLQNSVKNGFKFIELDFTKTTDNKYALIHDFDYFPKGLFVDADNKMYSSEEFKKLNMKYEMTQMIFEDLALFIRNNRNIYIITDSKDDNVEFMKYMSKNYPDIIENIIPQIYSPSEYIEAQKCGFSNIILTLYTMTSTSNEEVYEFAKNNKLFAITMPEDRVQSGLAKRLDEINVFTYLHTINDEKSVQGYKDKGVDGFYTDDMIPSEISALLPISE
;
A
#
# COMPACT_ATOMS: atom_id res chain seq x y z
N MET A 1 16.83 -23.58 51.76
CA MET A 1 16.11 -24.30 50.69
C MET A 1 15.31 -23.39 49.75
N SER A 2 14.51 -22.41 50.24
CA SER A 2 13.69 -21.56 49.34
C SER A 2 14.48 -20.54 48.48
N LEU A 3 15.65 -20.06 48.92
CA LEU A 3 16.51 -19.17 48.13
C LEU A 3 17.20 -19.86 46.94
N LEU A 4 17.68 -21.11 47.16
CA LEU A 4 18.26 -21.94 46.10
C LEU A 4 17.21 -22.25 45.02
N ILE A 5 16.00 -22.65 45.42
CA ILE A 5 14.89 -22.93 44.49
C ILE A 5 14.52 -21.69 43.67
N LYS A 6 14.47 -20.50 44.29
CA LYS A 6 14.19 -19.23 43.58
C LYS A 6 15.28 -18.87 42.56
N ASN A 7 16.56 -19.08 42.89
CA ASN A 7 17.67 -18.81 41.97
C ASN A 7 17.65 -19.76 40.76
N HIS A 8 17.30 -21.04 40.96
CA HIS A 8 17.14 -21.99 39.86
C HIS A 8 16.00 -21.61 38.91
N ILE A 9 14.85 -21.15 39.44
CA ILE A 9 13.71 -20.71 38.62
C ILE A 9 14.10 -19.51 37.72
N ASN A 10 14.87 -18.55 38.24
CA ASN A 10 15.31 -17.39 37.44
C ASN A 10 16.28 -17.76 36.32
N ILE A 11 17.22 -18.69 36.60
CA ILE A 11 18.17 -19.18 35.60
C ILE A 11 17.43 -19.98 34.51
N ILE A 12 16.50 -20.84 34.91
CA ILE A 12 15.69 -21.62 33.98
C ILE A 12 14.88 -20.67 33.08
N PHE A 13 14.25 -19.63 33.63
CA PHE A 13 13.53 -18.64 32.84
C PHE A 13 14.43 -17.95 31.80
N ALA A 14 15.60 -17.45 32.21
CA ALA A 14 16.52 -16.79 31.31
C ALA A 14 16.99 -17.73 30.18
N LEU A 15 17.28 -18.99 30.49
CA LEU A 15 17.65 -20.01 29.50
C LEU A 15 16.48 -20.33 28.55
N THR A 16 15.25 -20.47 29.07
CA THR A 16 14.06 -20.71 28.23
C THR A 16 13.72 -19.52 27.34
N LEU A 17 13.99 -18.30 27.79
CA LEU A 17 13.78 -17.06 27.04
C LEU A 17 14.78 -16.92 25.89
N ILE A 18 16.06 -17.15 26.18
CA ILE A 18 17.13 -17.16 25.17
C ILE A 18 16.87 -18.28 24.16
N GLY A 19 16.49 -19.48 24.63
CA GLY A 19 16.09 -20.59 23.76
C GLY A 19 14.90 -20.22 22.87
N PHE A 20 13.86 -19.61 23.43
CA PHE A 20 12.69 -19.13 22.69
C PHE A 20 13.07 -18.14 21.57
N ASN A 21 13.83 -17.10 21.89
CA ASN A 21 14.28 -16.11 20.90
C ASN A 21 15.24 -16.74 19.87
N THR A 22 16.10 -17.67 20.29
CA THR A 22 16.99 -18.41 19.39
C THR A 22 16.19 -19.21 18.37
N LEU A 23 15.18 -19.96 18.82
CA LEU A 23 14.30 -20.72 17.93
C LEU A 23 13.55 -19.81 16.96
N PHE A 24 13.06 -18.65 17.42
CA PHE A 24 12.42 -17.67 16.56
C PHE A 24 13.36 -17.18 15.46
N TYR A 25 14.52 -16.60 15.82
CA TYR A 25 15.42 -16.02 14.84
C TYR A 25 16.06 -17.05 13.92
N LEU A 26 16.35 -18.27 14.39
CA LEU A 26 16.78 -19.35 13.51
C LEU A 26 15.69 -19.74 12.50
N SER A 27 14.41 -19.72 12.89
CA SER A 27 13.31 -20.04 11.99
C SER A 27 12.99 -18.94 10.97
N VAL A 28 13.42 -17.70 11.22
CA VAL A 28 13.07 -16.52 10.43
C VAL A 28 14.25 -16.03 9.59
N SER A 29 15.42 -15.82 10.18
CA SER A 29 16.60 -15.29 9.47
C SER A 29 17.68 -16.34 9.22
N GLY A 30 17.50 -17.57 9.69
CA GLY A 30 18.53 -18.60 9.63
C GLY A 30 19.72 -18.29 10.53
N VAL A 31 20.85 -18.95 10.27
CA VAL A 31 22.12 -18.70 10.98
C VAL A 31 22.87 -17.57 10.25
N SER A 32 22.89 -16.39 10.85
CA SER A 32 23.66 -15.24 10.36
C SER A 32 24.54 -14.69 11.49
N LYS A 33 25.55 -13.88 11.13
CA LYS A 33 26.40 -13.18 12.12
C LYS A 33 25.57 -12.28 13.05
N THR A 34 24.40 -11.80 12.61
CA THR A 34 23.50 -10.95 13.40
C THR A 34 22.49 -11.75 14.24
N THR A 35 22.26 -13.04 13.96
CA THR A 35 21.29 -13.87 14.70
C THR A 35 21.53 -13.87 16.21
N VAL A 36 22.79 -14.02 16.65
CA VAL A 36 23.14 -13.97 18.08
C VAL A 36 22.83 -12.59 18.68
N LEU A 37 23.12 -11.51 17.95
CA LEU A 37 22.84 -10.15 18.39
C LEU A 37 21.33 -9.90 18.54
N LEU A 38 20.51 -10.37 17.60
CA LEU A 38 19.04 -10.25 17.64
C LEU A 38 18.45 -11.01 18.83
N VAL A 39 18.93 -12.23 19.06
CA VAL A 39 18.54 -13.05 20.23
C VAL A 39 18.86 -12.33 21.52
N LEU A 40 20.08 -11.81 21.67
CA LEU A 40 20.51 -11.10 22.87
C LEU A 40 19.71 -9.81 23.07
N PHE A 41 19.47 -9.05 22.00
CA PHE A 41 18.69 -7.81 22.03
C PHE A 41 17.26 -8.04 22.50
N THR A 42 16.52 -8.93 21.83
CA THR A 42 15.13 -9.25 22.17
C THR A 42 15.04 -9.86 23.59
N SER A 43 15.99 -10.72 23.97
CA SER A 43 16.04 -11.30 25.33
C SER A 43 16.31 -10.22 26.39
N ALA A 44 17.20 -9.27 26.12
CA ALA A 44 17.52 -8.19 27.04
C ALA A 44 16.31 -7.29 27.29
N ILE A 45 15.56 -6.91 26.25
CA ILE A 45 14.31 -6.13 26.38
C ILE A 45 13.32 -6.86 27.29
N MET A 46 13.06 -8.14 27.01
CA MET A 46 12.12 -8.94 27.79
C MET A 46 12.57 -9.11 29.26
N ILE A 47 13.86 -9.36 29.52
CA ILE A 47 14.41 -9.43 30.88
C ILE A 47 14.26 -8.09 31.61
N CYS A 48 14.48 -6.96 30.92
CA CYS A 48 14.31 -5.63 31.51
C CYS A 48 12.86 -5.40 31.93
N ILE A 49 11.88 -5.76 31.09
CA ILE A 49 10.44 -5.65 31.42
C ILE A 49 10.13 -6.42 32.71
N VAL A 50 10.58 -7.67 32.82
CA VAL A 50 10.37 -8.48 34.03
C VAL A 50 11.08 -7.88 35.25
N GLY A 51 12.28 -7.34 35.06
CA GLY A 51 13.05 -6.67 36.10
C GLY A 51 12.35 -5.43 36.66
N VAL A 52 11.85 -4.55 35.79
CA VAL A 52 11.09 -3.35 36.20
C VAL A 52 9.79 -3.75 36.88
N LYS A 53 9.08 -4.74 36.33
CA LYS A 53 7.83 -5.29 36.90
C LYS A 53 8.02 -5.76 38.35
N ASN A 54 9.15 -6.38 38.68
CA ASN A 54 9.45 -6.89 40.02
C ASN A 54 10.07 -5.84 40.96
N ASN A 55 10.60 -4.73 40.41
CA ASN A 55 11.20 -3.64 41.18
C ASN A 55 10.19 -2.53 41.52
N THR A 56 9.08 -2.41 40.78
CA THR A 56 8.04 -1.41 41.06
C THR A 56 7.10 -1.85 42.18
N GLU A 57 6.80 -0.94 43.09
CA GLU A 57 5.78 -1.16 44.14
C GLU A 57 4.37 -0.78 43.65
N ASN A 58 4.27 -0.09 42.51
CA ASN A 58 3.00 0.29 41.90
C ASN A 58 2.39 -0.91 41.15
N LYS A 59 1.30 -1.46 41.70
CA LYS A 59 0.57 -2.60 41.12
C LYS A 59 0.03 -2.33 39.71
N VAL A 60 -0.38 -1.10 39.41
CA VAL A 60 -0.88 -0.73 38.08
C VAL A 60 0.26 -0.83 37.05
N VAL A 61 1.43 -0.27 37.36
CA VAL A 61 2.62 -0.35 36.49
C VAL A 61 3.07 -1.81 36.32
N SER A 62 3.07 -2.59 37.40
CA SER A 62 3.40 -4.01 37.35
C SER A 62 2.48 -4.78 36.41
N ASN A 63 1.16 -4.55 36.51
CA ASN A 63 0.17 -5.18 35.63
C ASN A 63 0.32 -4.73 34.17
N LEU A 64 0.57 -3.44 33.91
CA LEU A 64 0.82 -2.92 32.57
C LEU A 64 2.05 -3.56 31.91
N LEU A 65 3.14 -3.77 32.67
CA LEU A 65 4.34 -4.43 32.17
C LEU A 65 4.12 -5.92 31.87
N VAL A 66 3.26 -6.60 32.64
CA VAL A 66 2.82 -7.95 32.33
C VAL A 66 2.03 -7.96 31.02
N ILE A 67 1.04 -7.06 30.85
CA ILE A 67 0.27 -6.94 29.61
C ILE A 67 1.18 -6.65 28.40
N LEU A 68 2.15 -5.74 28.54
CA LEU A 68 3.15 -5.46 27.52
C LEU A 68 3.95 -6.70 27.15
N TYR A 69 4.38 -7.50 28.14
CA TYR A 69 5.09 -8.75 27.89
C TYR A 69 4.23 -9.76 27.11
N PHE A 70 2.96 -9.92 27.48
CA PHE A 70 2.01 -10.75 26.74
C PHE A 70 1.89 -10.29 25.28
N PHE A 71 1.80 -8.98 25.07
CA PHE A 71 1.69 -8.40 23.73
C PHE A 71 2.95 -8.65 22.88
N ILE A 72 4.15 -8.51 23.46
CA ILE A 72 5.42 -8.83 22.78
C ILE A 72 5.49 -10.30 22.37
N VAL A 73 5.15 -11.23 23.27
CA VAL A 73 5.13 -12.67 22.94
C VAL A 73 4.10 -12.97 21.85
N ALA A 74 2.94 -12.32 21.87
CA ALA A 74 1.93 -12.47 20.84
C ALA A 74 2.42 -11.94 19.47
N ILE A 75 3.07 -10.78 19.42
CA ILE A 75 3.66 -10.22 18.19
C ILE A 75 4.70 -11.18 17.60
N ILE A 76 5.62 -11.69 18.42
CA ILE A 76 6.65 -12.65 17.97
C ILE A 76 5.99 -13.92 17.42
N PHE A 77 4.96 -14.42 18.10
CA PHE A 77 4.21 -15.61 17.67
C PHE A 77 3.49 -15.42 16.34
N ILE A 78 2.72 -14.34 16.21
CA ILE A 78 1.99 -14.00 14.98
C ILE A 78 2.97 -13.81 13.82
N ASN A 79 4.06 -13.07 14.06
CA ASN A 79 5.09 -12.87 13.05
C ASN A 79 5.76 -14.18 12.66
N LYS A 80 5.96 -15.13 13.57
CA LYS A 80 6.51 -16.44 13.21
C LYS A 80 5.62 -17.13 12.16
N ILE A 81 4.32 -17.24 12.44
CA ILE A 81 3.38 -17.89 11.53
C ILE A 81 3.31 -17.16 10.19
N TYR A 82 3.18 -15.84 10.24
CA TYR A 82 3.10 -15.01 9.04
C TYR A 82 4.37 -15.12 8.19
N PHE A 83 5.53 -15.12 8.84
CA PHE A 83 6.82 -15.25 8.19
C PHE A 83 7.01 -16.63 7.53
N SER A 84 6.53 -17.71 8.15
CA SER A 84 6.57 -19.05 7.55
C SER A 84 5.81 -19.13 6.21
N TYR A 85 4.93 -18.18 5.92
CA TYR A 85 4.19 -18.12 4.66
C TYR A 85 4.71 -17.05 3.71
N PHE A 86 4.85 -15.80 4.18
CA PHE A 86 5.19 -14.65 3.33
C PHE A 86 6.69 -14.28 3.32
N ASN A 87 7.52 -14.97 4.10
CA ASN A 87 8.94 -14.65 4.27
C ASN A 87 9.18 -13.16 4.59
N SER A 88 8.27 -12.55 5.35
CA SER A 88 8.33 -11.14 5.75
C SER A 88 7.69 -10.96 7.12
N PHE A 89 8.06 -9.91 7.84
CA PHE A 89 7.41 -9.59 9.10
C PHE A 89 6.06 -8.92 8.84
N LEU A 90 5.05 -9.33 9.62
CA LEU A 90 3.76 -8.67 9.65
C LEU A 90 3.94 -7.29 10.27
N SER A 91 3.48 -6.28 9.54
CA SER A 91 3.47 -4.90 10.01
C SER A 91 2.31 -4.68 10.98
N MET A 92 2.45 -3.76 11.94
CA MET A 92 1.39 -3.44 12.92
C MET A 92 0.22 -2.70 12.28
N THR A 93 0.49 -1.87 11.27
CA THR A 93 -0.55 -1.30 10.39
C THR A 93 -1.36 -2.41 9.70
N ARG A 94 -0.68 -3.42 9.14
CA ARG A 94 -1.33 -4.62 8.57
C ARG A 94 -2.10 -5.44 9.59
N PHE A 95 -1.67 -5.49 10.84
CA PHE A 95 -2.39 -6.21 11.89
C PHE A 95 -3.74 -5.54 12.22
N LEU A 96 -3.82 -4.21 12.17
CA LEU A 96 -5.09 -3.50 12.35
C LEU A 96 -6.01 -3.64 11.13
N GLU A 97 -5.42 -3.77 9.94
CA GLU A 97 -6.11 -4.09 8.67
C GLU A 97 -6.44 -5.60 8.53
N ALA A 98 -6.01 -6.45 9.47
CA ALA A 98 -6.05 -7.92 9.38
C ALA A 98 -7.46 -8.55 9.45
N GLY A 99 -8.51 -7.77 9.69
CA GLY A 99 -9.90 -8.24 9.58
C GLY A 99 -10.24 -8.88 8.23
N HIS A 100 -9.37 -8.68 7.23
CA HIS A 100 -9.49 -9.12 5.85
C HIS A 100 -8.66 -10.38 5.49
N LEU A 101 -7.85 -10.94 6.40
CA LEU A 101 -7.00 -12.14 6.16
C LEU A 101 -7.78 -13.48 6.10
N SER A 102 -9.08 -13.45 5.82
CA SER A 102 -9.93 -14.64 5.75
C SER A 102 -9.45 -15.67 4.72
N SER A 103 -8.76 -15.23 3.66
CA SER A 103 -8.12 -16.09 2.64
C SER A 103 -6.99 -16.96 3.18
N ILE A 104 -6.36 -16.57 4.29
CA ILE A 104 -5.26 -17.34 4.90
C ILE A 104 -5.79 -18.34 5.93
N GLY A 105 -7.06 -18.28 6.35
CA GLY A 105 -7.57 -19.10 7.46
C GLY A 105 -7.35 -20.61 7.31
N GLY A 106 -7.46 -21.14 6.08
CA GLY A 106 -7.14 -22.54 5.76
C GLY A 106 -5.64 -22.83 5.80
N SER A 107 -4.82 -21.96 5.22
CA SER A 107 -3.36 -22.07 5.19
C SER A 107 -2.72 -21.87 6.57
N VAL A 108 -3.22 -20.94 7.39
CA VAL A 108 -2.79 -20.71 8.78
C VAL A 108 -3.01 -21.95 9.62
N LYS A 109 -4.13 -22.68 9.45
CA LYS A 109 -4.37 -23.93 10.18
C LYS A 109 -3.31 -24.97 9.86
N VAL A 110 -3.00 -25.21 8.59
CA VAL A 110 -1.97 -26.17 8.18
C VAL A 110 -0.59 -25.74 8.68
N LEU A 111 -0.24 -24.46 8.53
CA LEU A 111 1.02 -23.90 9.04
C LEU A 111 1.13 -24.03 10.56
N TYR A 112 0.03 -23.83 11.31
CA TYR A 112 0.03 -23.94 12.77
C TYR A 112 0.37 -25.35 13.26
N PHE A 113 -0.13 -26.40 12.58
CA PHE A 113 0.09 -27.78 12.98
C PHE A 113 1.48 -28.33 12.62
N ASN A 114 2.36 -27.53 12.02
CA ASN A 114 3.77 -27.89 11.88
C ASN A 114 4.39 -28.09 13.28
N LEU A 115 5.13 -29.19 13.47
CA LEU A 115 5.79 -29.54 14.75
C LEU A 115 6.61 -28.37 15.32
N THR A 116 7.30 -27.62 14.46
CA THR A 116 8.10 -26.46 14.88
C THR A 116 7.25 -25.31 15.43
N ASN A 117 6.04 -25.13 14.94
CA ASN A 117 5.09 -24.12 15.41
C ASN A 117 4.39 -24.58 16.69
N ILE A 118 4.04 -25.85 16.82
CA ILE A 118 3.53 -26.45 18.07
C ILE A 118 4.57 -26.31 19.19
N LEU A 119 5.83 -26.69 18.95
CA LEU A 119 6.91 -26.55 19.93
C LEU A 119 7.07 -25.08 20.35
N PHE A 120 6.97 -24.15 19.40
CA PHE A 120 7.07 -22.73 19.67
C PHE A 120 5.90 -22.19 20.51
N SER A 121 4.67 -22.66 20.26
CA SER A 121 3.51 -22.37 21.10
C SER A 121 3.73 -22.83 22.54
N ILE A 122 4.34 -24.00 22.75
CA ILE A 122 4.69 -24.49 24.10
C ILE A 122 5.68 -23.53 24.77
N PHE A 123 6.71 -23.05 24.06
CA PHE A 123 7.64 -22.05 24.59
C PHE A 123 6.94 -20.72 24.91
N CYS A 124 6.00 -20.25 24.08
CA CYS A 124 5.18 -19.08 24.39
C CYS A 124 4.44 -19.29 25.72
N LEU A 125 3.72 -20.40 25.88
CA LEU A 125 2.97 -20.70 27.10
C LEU A 125 3.86 -20.78 28.35
N ILE A 126 5.05 -21.40 28.25
CA ILE A 126 6.03 -21.46 29.35
C ILE A 126 6.50 -20.05 29.75
N ASN A 127 6.81 -19.20 28.77
CA ASN A 127 7.26 -17.83 29.01
C ASN A 127 6.15 -16.98 29.65
N LEU A 128 4.92 -17.08 29.15
CA LEU A 128 3.74 -16.39 29.70
C LEU A 128 3.40 -16.88 31.12
N TYR A 129 3.52 -18.18 31.38
CA TYR A 129 3.33 -18.72 32.73
C TYR A 129 4.40 -18.19 33.69
N SER A 130 5.65 -18.17 33.25
CA SER A 130 6.80 -17.78 34.07
C SER A 130 6.77 -16.30 34.47
N VAL A 131 6.37 -15.39 33.58
CA VAL A 131 6.37 -13.94 33.87
C VAL A 131 5.49 -13.56 35.07
N THR A 132 4.39 -14.29 35.29
CA THR A 132 3.46 -14.06 36.41
C THR A 132 4.01 -14.53 37.76
N ARG A 133 4.99 -15.43 37.76
CA ARG A 133 5.50 -16.13 38.97
C ARG A 133 6.91 -15.70 39.38
N LEU A 134 7.66 -15.06 38.49
CA LEU A 134 9.02 -14.57 38.76
C LEU A 134 9.00 -13.39 39.74
N ASN A 135 9.91 -13.44 40.72
CA ASN A 135 10.05 -12.45 41.80
C ASN A 135 11.53 -12.16 42.09
N PHE A 136 12.31 -11.86 41.04
CA PHE A 136 13.70 -11.42 41.19
C PHE A 136 13.81 -9.90 41.04
N LYS A 137 14.61 -9.26 41.91
CA LYS A 137 14.92 -7.84 41.83
C LYS A 137 16.20 -7.65 41.02
N ILE A 138 16.15 -6.85 39.96
CA ILE A 138 17.35 -6.45 39.20
C ILE A 138 17.99 -5.24 39.90
N LYS A 139 19.30 -5.28 40.21
CA LYS A 139 19.98 -4.09 40.74
C LYS A 139 19.98 -2.97 39.70
N ARG A 140 19.81 -1.72 40.14
CA ARG A 140 19.71 -0.52 39.28
C ARG A 140 20.80 -0.41 38.21
N HIS A 141 22.04 -0.83 38.52
CA HIS A 141 23.15 -0.83 37.56
C HIS A 141 22.97 -1.82 36.40
N PHE A 142 22.34 -2.98 36.62
CA PHE A 142 22.02 -3.92 35.54
C PHE A 142 20.87 -3.44 34.66
N LEU A 143 19.93 -2.68 35.23
CA LEU A 143 18.89 -1.99 34.47
C LEU A 143 19.51 -0.92 33.55
N LEU A 144 20.46 -0.14 34.08
CA LEU A 144 21.23 0.84 33.30
C LEU A 144 22.04 0.19 32.18
N ILE A 145 22.68 -0.96 32.44
CA ILE A 145 23.40 -1.73 31.40
C ILE A 145 22.43 -2.21 30.32
N GLY A 146 21.25 -2.73 30.70
CA GLY A 146 20.22 -3.12 29.73
C GLY A 146 19.75 -1.96 28.87
N ILE A 147 19.53 -0.78 29.47
CA ILE A 147 19.17 0.45 28.74
C ILE A 147 20.30 0.88 27.80
N VAL A 148 21.55 0.84 28.24
CA VAL A 148 22.71 1.17 27.39
C VAL A 148 22.85 0.18 26.23
N ILE A 149 22.65 -1.11 26.45
CA ILE A 149 22.63 -2.13 25.40
C ILE A 149 21.49 -1.84 24.41
N ILE A 150 20.29 -1.50 24.90
CA ILE A 150 19.17 -1.11 24.05
C ILE A 150 19.51 0.14 23.24
N ILE A 151 20.13 1.16 23.83
CA ILE A 151 20.54 2.40 23.14
C ILE A 151 21.60 2.11 22.08
N ILE A 152 22.65 1.35 22.41
CA ILE A 152 23.72 0.96 21.46
C ILE A 152 23.14 0.18 20.28
N LEU A 153 22.26 -0.78 20.55
CA LEU A 153 21.62 -1.58 19.51
C LEU A 153 20.58 -0.76 18.73
N SER A 154 19.94 0.23 19.37
CA SER A 154 19.09 1.23 18.70
C SER A 154 19.90 2.16 17.77
N ILE A 155 21.16 2.46 18.07
CA ILE A 155 22.03 3.23 17.18
C ILE A 155 22.39 2.43 15.91
N THR A 156 22.32 1.10 15.96
CA THR A 156 22.52 0.21 14.79
C THR A 156 21.23 -0.12 14.03
N VAL A 157 20.13 0.59 14.29
CA VAL A 157 18.79 0.32 13.75
C VAL A 157 18.78 0.07 12.24
N ASP A 158 19.56 0.79 11.44
CA ASP A 158 19.58 0.58 9.99
C ASP A 158 20.01 -0.83 9.57
N LYS A 159 20.85 -1.49 10.35
CA LYS A 159 21.32 -2.86 10.06
C LYS A 159 20.35 -3.94 10.54
N ILE A 160 19.53 -3.65 11.55
CA ILE A 160 18.63 -4.62 12.20
C ILE A 160 17.15 -4.35 11.95
N LYS A 161 16.78 -3.20 11.36
CA LYS A 161 15.38 -2.78 11.15
C LYS A 161 14.52 -3.79 10.41
N ASN A 162 15.11 -4.49 9.45
CA ASN A 162 14.45 -5.49 8.62
C ASN A 162 14.75 -6.93 9.10
N GLN A 163 15.40 -7.07 10.25
CA GLN A 163 15.86 -8.35 10.81
C GLN A 163 15.27 -8.66 12.19
N ASP A 164 14.96 -7.64 13.00
CA ASP A 164 14.35 -7.77 14.32
C ASP A 164 12.85 -7.46 14.25
N VAL A 165 12.03 -8.37 14.78
CA VAL A 165 10.57 -8.24 14.74
C VAL A 165 10.04 -7.07 15.57
N LEU A 166 10.70 -6.76 16.69
CA LEU A 166 10.28 -5.67 17.57
C LEU A 166 10.69 -4.32 16.98
N VAL A 167 11.92 -4.23 16.43
CA VAL A 167 12.36 -3.03 15.71
C VAL A 167 11.48 -2.79 14.50
N TRP A 168 11.17 -3.83 13.71
CA TRP A 168 10.25 -3.74 12.58
C TRP A 168 8.87 -3.22 13.02
N SER A 169 8.30 -3.79 14.08
CA SER A 169 6.99 -3.39 14.61
C SER A 169 6.97 -1.93 15.06
N VAL A 170 8.07 -1.42 15.61
CA VAL A 170 8.21 -0.01 16.02
C VAL A 170 8.39 0.91 14.83
N ILE A 171 9.26 0.56 13.87
CA ILE A 171 9.48 1.36 12.66
C ILE A 171 8.23 1.45 11.80
N ASP A 172 7.44 0.37 11.74
CA ASP A 172 6.20 0.34 10.98
C ASP A 172 5.15 1.33 11.50
N VAL A 173 5.13 1.61 12.80
CA VAL A 173 4.19 2.58 13.39
C VAL A 173 4.77 4.00 13.47
N ILE A 174 6.06 4.17 13.22
CA ILE A 174 6.66 5.49 13.08
C ILE A 174 6.24 6.04 11.71
N PRO A 175 5.58 7.20 11.64
CA PRO A 175 5.29 7.86 10.39
C PRO A 175 6.59 8.02 9.60
N LYS A 176 6.70 7.34 8.46
CA LYS A 176 7.87 7.51 7.60
C LYS A 176 7.81 8.91 7.01
N LYS A 177 8.90 9.66 7.13
CA LYS A 177 9.08 10.93 6.40
C LYS A 177 8.87 10.62 4.92
N GLU A 178 7.87 11.23 4.30
CA GLU A 178 7.71 11.16 2.84
C GLU A 178 9.04 11.61 2.22
N MET A 179 9.64 10.74 1.40
CA MET A 179 10.83 11.12 0.65
C MET A 179 10.44 12.27 -0.29
N GLU A 180 11.30 13.27 -0.42
CA GLU A 180 11.08 14.39 -1.34
C GLU A 180 10.94 13.88 -2.78
N TYR A 181 9.78 14.17 -3.37
CA TYR A 181 9.43 13.77 -4.73
C TYR A 181 9.93 14.81 -5.74
N LYS A 182 10.88 14.42 -6.59
CA LYS A 182 11.35 15.23 -7.73
C LYS A 182 10.82 14.64 -9.03
N ASN A 183 10.08 15.43 -9.82
CA ASN A 183 9.83 15.27 -11.26
C ASN A 183 9.81 13.82 -11.77
N GLU A 184 8.93 12.98 -11.24
CA GLU A 184 8.85 11.58 -11.64
C GLU A 184 8.24 11.43 -13.04
N LYS A 185 8.93 10.69 -13.91
CA LYS A 185 8.38 10.28 -15.21
C LYS A 185 7.38 9.16 -14.95
N PHE A 186 6.09 9.47 -15.05
CA PHE A 186 5.04 8.45 -15.04
C PHE A 186 5.21 7.44 -16.18
N PRO A 187 4.83 6.16 -15.99
CA PRO A 187 5.03 5.08 -16.96
C PRO A 187 3.98 5.16 -18.08
N ILE A 188 4.08 6.22 -18.88
CA ILE A 188 3.21 6.47 -20.01
C ILE A 188 3.81 5.78 -21.23
N GLN A 189 3.04 4.92 -21.89
CA GLN A 189 3.46 4.27 -23.11
C GLN A 189 2.38 4.26 -24.18
N THR A 190 2.81 4.35 -25.44
CA THR A 190 1.98 4.13 -26.62
C THR A 190 2.44 2.81 -27.25
N LEU A 191 1.51 1.88 -27.43
CA LEU A 191 1.85 0.54 -27.91
C LEU A 191 2.33 0.58 -29.36
N LYS A 192 3.46 -0.07 -29.63
CA LYS A 192 4.00 -0.23 -30.99
C LYS A 192 3.03 -1.09 -31.81
N ASN A 193 2.55 -0.56 -32.93
CA ASN A 193 1.59 -1.23 -33.81
C ASN A 193 2.21 -1.81 -35.10
N ASP A 194 3.50 -1.60 -35.32
CA ASP A 194 4.23 -2.15 -36.48
C ASP A 194 4.93 -3.45 -36.10
N ASN A 195 4.16 -4.54 -35.99
CA ASN A 195 4.67 -5.88 -35.72
C ASN A 195 3.72 -6.97 -36.25
N ALA A 196 4.25 -8.19 -36.44
CA ALA A 196 3.50 -9.31 -37.02
C ALA A 196 2.32 -9.82 -36.18
N TYR A 197 2.28 -9.50 -34.89
CA TYR A 197 1.21 -9.94 -33.97
C TYR A 197 0.11 -8.88 -33.79
N TYR A 198 0.28 -7.67 -34.31
CA TYR A 198 -0.67 -6.59 -34.10
C TYR A 198 -2.01 -6.88 -34.79
N GLY A 199 -3.09 -6.94 -34.01
CA GLY A 199 -4.45 -7.10 -34.53
C GLY A 199 -4.80 -8.49 -35.05
N ILE A 200 -3.98 -9.52 -34.80
CA ILE A 200 -4.28 -10.89 -35.24
C ILE A 200 -5.56 -11.46 -34.61
N ALA A 201 -5.95 -10.95 -33.44
CA ALA A 201 -7.17 -11.33 -32.71
C ALA A 201 -8.25 -10.22 -32.75
N LYS A 202 -8.16 -9.27 -33.68
CA LYS A 202 -9.11 -8.16 -33.78
C LYS A 202 -10.55 -8.67 -33.92
N ASN A 203 -11.46 -8.09 -33.14
CA ASN A 203 -12.90 -8.43 -33.08
C ASN A 203 -13.23 -9.85 -32.58
N LYS A 204 -12.26 -10.66 -32.16
CA LYS A 204 -12.52 -11.95 -31.51
C LYS A 204 -13.08 -11.72 -30.11
N ASN A 205 -13.87 -12.67 -29.60
CA ASN A 205 -14.18 -12.71 -28.17
C ASN A 205 -12.88 -12.97 -27.40
N VAL A 206 -12.79 -12.48 -26.17
CA VAL A 206 -11.61 -12.63 -25.33
C VAL A 206 -12.01 -13.44 -24.11
N ILE A 207 -11.52 -14.67 -24.00
CA ILE A 207 -11.75 -15.55 -22.84
C ILE A 207 -10.44 -15.65 -22.09
N VAL A 208 -10.37 -15.06 -20.91
CA VAL A 208 -9.18 -15.11 -20.05
C VAL A 208 -9.47 -16.02 -18.86
N ILE A 209 -8.60 -16.99 -18.63
CA ILE A 209 -8.71 -17.98 -17.55
C ILE A 209 -7.52 -17.80 -16.61
N GLN A 210 -7.80 -17.30 -15.41
CA GLN A 210 -6.84 -17.29 -14.31
C GLN A 210 -6.88 -18.65 -13.61
N MET A 211 -5.76 -19.38 -13.71
CA MET A 211 -5.57 -20.71 -13.15
C MET A 211 -4.99 -20.61 -11.74
N GLU A 212 -5.83 -20.86 -10.74
CA GLU A 212 -5.47 -20.82 -9.32
C GLU A 212 -4.23 -21.66 -9.00
N SER A 213 -3.23 -21.03 -8.41
CA SER A 213 -1.99 -21.64 -7.92
C SER A 213 -1.20 -22.46 -8.95
N ALA A 214 -1.43 -22.24 -10.26
CA ALA A 214 -0.81 -23.04 -11.32
C ALA A 214 0.63 -22.60 -11.64
N GLN A 215 1.60 -23.48 -11.42
CA GLN A 215 3.01 -23.23 -11.72
C GLN A 215 3.47 -23.86 -13.03
N ASN A 216 4.39 -23.16 -13.70
CA ASN A 216 4.89 -23.57 -15.00
C ASN A 216 5.70 -24.89 -14.94
N MET A 217 6.26 -25.21 -13.76
CA MET A 217 7.06 -26.43 -13.54
C MET A 217 6.32 -27.74 -13.85
N LEU A 218 4.98 -27.73 -13.92
CA LEU A 218 4.16 -28.91 -14.19
C LEU A 218 3.71 -29.04 -15.67
N ILE A 219 3.88 -27.98 -16.47
CA ILE A 219 3.51 -27.97 -17.88
C ILE A 219 4.50 -28.82 -18.70
N ASN A 220 3.99 -29.60 -19.65
CA ASN A 220 4.76 -30.54 -20.46
C ASN A 220 5.60 -31.54 -19.65
N LYS A 221 5.18 -31.86 -18.41
CA LYS A 221 5.85 -32.83 -17.54
C LYS A 221 5.10 -34.14 -17.43
N ILE A 222 5.89 -35.18 -17.19
CA ILE A 222 5.44 -36.53 -16.92
C ILE A 222 5.74 -36.85 -15.46
N TYR A 223 4.77 -37.38 -14.75
CA TYR A 223 4.94 -37.93 -13.42
C TYR A 223 4.45 -39.37 -13.40
N ASN A 224 5.30 -40.28 -12.94
CA ASN A 224 4.98 -41.71 -12.84
C ASN A 224 4.38 -42.30 -14.14
N GLY A 225 4.99 -41.97 -15.28
CA GLY A 225 4.61 -42.45 -16.61
C GLY A 225 3.41 -41.76 -17.28
N ASN A 226 2.77 -40.79 -16.62
CA ASN A 226 1.60 -40.09 -17.16
C ASN A 226 1.87 -38.57 -17.25
N GLU A 227 1.35 -37.91 -18.29
CA GLU A 227 1.40 -36.44 -18.37
C GLU A 227 0.58 -35.83 -17.22
N ILE A 228 1.12 -34.79 -16.58
CA ILE A 228 0.45 -34.10 -15.47
C ILE A 228 -0.70 -33.22 -15.99
N THR A 229 -0.47 -32.55 -17.12
CA THR A 229 -1.38 -31.58 -17.74
C THR A 229 -1.66 -31.91 -19.21
N PRO A 230 -2.21 -33.11 -19.51
CA PRO A 230 -2.36 -33.57 -20.90
C PRO A 230 -3.21 -32.64 -21.77
N ASN A 231 -4.23 -31.99 -21.22
CA ASN A 231 -5.12 -31.11 -22.00
C ASN A 231 -4.42 -29.80 -22.36
N LEU A 232 -3.74 -29.17 -21.40
CA LEU A 232 -2.92 -27.99 -21.65
C LEU A 232 -1.76 -28.30 -22.60
N ASN A 233 -1.07 -29.43 -22.42
CA ASN A 233 0.01 -29.85 -23.33
C ASN A 233 -0.49 -30.02 -24.77
N ASN A 234 -1.69 -30.59 -24.93
CA ASN A 234 -2.32 -30.69 -26.23
C ASN A 234 -2.71 -29.32 -26.79
N LEU A 235 -3.25 -28.42 -25.98
CA LEU A 235 -3.57 -27.05 -26.40
C LEU A 235 -2.31 -26.29 -26.85
N ILE A 236 -1.20 -26.42 -26.12
CA ILE A 236 0.09 -25.80 -26.45
C ILE A 236 0.61 -26.27 -27.82
N LYS A 237 0.43 -27.56 -28.14
CA LYS A 237 0.86 -28.14 -29.43
C LYS A 237 0.00 -27.65 -30.60
N ASN A 238 -1.24 -27.24 -30.37
CA ASN A 238 -2.23 -26.90 -31.41
C ASN A 238 -2.68 -25.44 -31.28
N ASP A 239 -2.06 -24.57 -32.08
CA ASP A 239 -2.40 -23.16 -32.27
C ASP A 239 -2.24 -22.26 -31.03
N SER A 240 -1.09 -22.39 -30.35
CA SER A 240 -0.81 -21.62 -29.13
C SER A 240 0.60 -21.03 -29.09
N ILE A 241 0.70 -19.81 -28.56
CA ILE A 241 1.97 -19.25 -28.08
C ILE A 241 2.06 -19.55 -26.59
N TYR A 242 3.04 -20.36 -26.20
CA TYR A 242 3.29 -20.74 -24.81
C TYR A 242 4.53 -20.04 -24.28
N PHE A 243 4.42 -19.39 -23.12
CA PHE A 243 5.53 -18.70 -22.47
C PHE A 243 6.05 -19.53 -21.29
N ASP A 244 7.31 -19.94 -21.37
CA ASP A 244 7.97 -20.75 -20.34
C ASP A 244 8.77 -19.90 -19.32
N ASN A 245 8.85 -18.58 -19.54
CA ASN A 245 9.55 -17.59 -18.72
C ASN A 245 8.63 -16.43 -18.32
N TYR A 246 7.45 -16.77 -17.79
CA TYR A 246 6.43 -15.81 -17.35
C TYR A 246 6.26 -15.86 -15.83
N PHE A 247 6.37 -14.72 -15.15
CA PHE A 247 6.52 -14.67 -13.70
C PHE A 247 5.38 -13.94 -13.00
N GLN A 248 4.97 -14.45 -11.84
CA GLN A 248 4.03 -13.73 -10.97
C GLN A 248 4.64 -12.41 -10.47
N GLN A 249 3.81 -11.37 -10.34
CA GLN A 249 4.20 -10.10 -9.73
C GLN A 249 3.09 -9.59 -8.80
N ILE A 250 2.95 -10.26 -7.66
CA ILE A 250 1.87 -10.05 -6.70
C ILE A 250 2.33 -9.37 -5.40
N GLY A 251 1.39 -8.72 -4.73
CA GLY A 251 1.49 -8.26 -3.36
C GLY A 251 1.07 -9.36 -2.38
N VAL A 252 0.50 -8.95 -1.23
CA VAL A 252 -0.02 -9.89 -0.22
C VAL A 252 -1.47 -10.35 -0.50
N GLY A 253 -2.12 -9.78 -1.50
CA GLY A 253 -3.47 -10.14 -1.95
C GLY A 253 -3.52 -11.44 -2.78
N ASN A 254 -2.37 -11.97 -3.20
CA ASN A 254 -2.25 -13.21 -3.99
C ASN A 254 -3.09 -13.16 -5.28
N THR A 255 -4.12 -14.01 -5.39
CA THR A 255 -5.07 -14.12 -6.50
C THR A 255 -5.52 -12.76 -7.01
N VAL A 256 -6.00 -11.87 -6.13
CA VAL A 256 -6.56 -10.57 -6.54
C VAL A 256 -5.49 -9.58 -7.01
N ASP A 257 -4.26 -9.72 -6.52
CA ASP A 257 -3.15 -8.89 -6.99
C ASP A 257 -2.66 -9.37 -8.36
N ALA A 258 -2.75 -10.67 -8.66
CA ALA A 258 -2.50 -11.19 -10.01
C ALA A 258 -3.56 -10.70 -11.00
N GLU A 259 -4.85 -10.72 -10.60
CA GLU A 259 -5.94 -10.10 -11.37
C GLU A 259 -5.64 -8.63 -11.64
N PHE A 260 -5.38 -7.87 -10.58
CA PHE A 260 -5.13 -6.43 -10.63
C PHE A 260 -3.96 -6.08 -11.56
N THR A 261 -2.82 -6.75 -11.35
CA THR A 261 -1.57 -6.50 -12.08
C THR A 261 -1.73 -6.85 -13.55
N SER A 262 -2.32 -8.01 -13.86
CA SER A 262 -2.54 -8.46 -15.24
C SER A 262 -3.49 -7.54 -16.01
N MET A 263 -4.52 -7.03 -15.33
CA MET A 263 -5.53 -6.18 -15.96
C MET A 263 -5.14 -4.70 -16.03
N ASN A 264 -4.21 -4.22 -15.18
CA ASN A 264 -3.88 -2.79 -15.12
C ASN A 264 -2.43 -2.46 -15.49
N SER A 265 -1.52 -3.45 -15.57
CA SER A 265 -0.09 -3.22 -15.80
C SER A 265 0.54 -2.28 -14.76
N ILE A 266 0.08 -2.35 -13.50
CA ILE A 266 0.58 -1.55 -12.36
C ILE A 266 0.98 -2.48 -11.22
N TYR A 267 2.04 -2.14 -10.48
CA TYR A 267 2.47 -2.93 -9.32
C TYR A 267 1.41 -2.91 -8.23
N PRO A 268 1.09 -4.07 -7.63
CA PRO A 268 0.16 -4.15 -6.53
C PRO A 268 0.80 -3.61 -5.25
N VAL A 269 -0.03 -3.28 -4.26
CA VAL A 269 0.47 -2.85 -2.95
C VAL A 269 0.94 -4.03 -2.11
N ILE A 270 1.94 -3.75 -1.28
CA ILE A 270 2.49 -4.72 -0.33
C ILE A 270 1.74 -4.75 1.02
N SER A 271 0.74 -3.88 1.24
CA SER A 271 -0.10 -3.84 2.45
C SER A 271 -1.57 -3.86 2.06
N GLY A 272 -2.30 -4.87 2.51
CA GLY A 272 -3.69 -5.13 2.09
C GLY A 272 -3.79 -5.65 0.66
N SER A 273 -5.00 -5.63 0.11
CA SER A 273 -5.27 -5.97 -1.29
C SER A 273 -5.61 -4.71 -2.11
N CYS A 274 -5.23 -4.67 -3.39
CA CYS A 274 -5.50 -3.51 -4.24
C CYS A 274 -7.00 -3.17 -4.36
N TYR A 275 -7.84 -4.19 -4.52
CA TYR A 275 -9.30 -4.02 -4.68
C TYR A 275 -10.00 -3.53 -3.42
N GLU A 276 -9.44 -3.73 -2.23
CA GLU A 276 -9.97 -3.12 -1.01
C GLU A 276 -9.48 -1.68 -0.87
N LYS A 277 -8.16 -1.47 -0.96
CA LYS A 277 -7.54 -0.17 -0.67
C LYS A 277 -7.87 0.92 -1.71
N TYR A 278 -7.98 0.54 -2.98
CA TYR A 278 -8.15 1.46 -4.10
C TYR A 278 -9.42 1.21 -4.90
N THR A 279 -10.45 0.67 -4.24
CA THR A 279 -11.73 0.29 -4.85
C THR A 279 -12.24 1.31 -5.88
N LYS A 280 -12.23 2.61 -5.51
CA LYS A 280 -12.87 3.70 -6.26
C LYS A 280 -11.92 4.51 -7.14
N ASN A 281 -10.70 4.04 -7.34
CA ASN A 281 -9.77 4.73 -8.23
C ASN A 281 -10.26 4.66 -9.69
N ASP A 282 -9.86 5.65 -10.47
CA ASP A 282 -10.00 5.65 -11.90
C ASP A 282 -8.96 4.71 -12.50
N TYR A 283 -9.42 3.57 -13.03
CA TYR A 283 -8.58 2.66 -13.79
C TYR A 283 -8.77 2.85 -15.28
N GLU A 284 -7.75 2.50 -16.06
CA GLU A 284 -7.77 2.35 -17.51
C GLU A 284 -7.20 0.98 -17.88
N GLY A 285 -7.65 -0.03 -17.12
CA GLY A 285 -7.26 -1.43 -17.32
C GLY A 285 -7.91 -2.07 -18.54
N LEU A 286 -7.45 -3.27 -18.86
CA LEU A 286 -7.87 -4.06 -20.02
C LEU A 286 -9.40 -4.17 -20.15
N PRO A 287 -10.19 -4.56 -19.13
CA PRO A 287 -11.63 -4.72 -19.30
C PRO A 287 -12.31 -3.39 -19.67
N LYS A 288 -11.96 -2.30 -18.98
CA LYS A 288 -12.50 -0.97 -19.29
C LYS A 288 -12.14 -0.50 -20.69
N ILE A 289 -10.90 -0.68 -21.13
CA ILE A 289 -10.48 -0.35 -22.50
C ILE A 289 -11.29 -1.18 -23.52
N LEU A 290 -11.49 -2.47 -23.28
CA LEU A 290 -12.30 -3.31 -24.18
C LEU A 290 -13.76 -2.86 -24.23
N LYS A 291 -14.32 -2.46 -23.09
CA LYS A 291 -15.67 -1.89 -23.02
C LYS A 291 -15.80 -0.63 -23.88
N GLU A 292 -14.82 0.27 -23.84
CA GLU A 292 -14.78 1.44 -24.73
C GLU A 292 -14.66 1.07 -26.21
N LYS A 293 -14.11 -0.11 -26.52
CA LYS A 293 -14.03 -0.67 -27.88
C LYS A 293 -15.25 -1.51 -28.27
N GLY A 294 -16.32 -1.47 -27.47
CA GLY A 294 -17.60 -2.11 -27.77
C GLY A 294 -17.72 -3.56 -27.31
N TYR A 295 -16.82 -4.03 -26.46
CA TYR A 295 -16.95 -5.35 -25.83
C TYR A 295 -17.89 -5.26 -24.63
N SER A 296 -18.77 -6.25 -24.44
CA SER A 296 -19.38 -6.46 -23.13
C SER A 296 -18.44 -7.25 -22.22
N THR A 297 -18.33 -6.86 -20.95
CA THR A 297 -17.29 -7.37 -20.04
C THR A 297 -17.88 -8.13 -18.86
N TYR A 298 -17.37 -9.34 -18.63
CA TYR A 298 -17.93 -10.26 -17.64
C TYR A 298 -16.83 -10.91 -16.80
N ALA A 299 -17.13 -11.14 -15.52
CA ALA A 299 -16.30 -11.95 -14.64
C ALA A 299 -17.10 -13.16 -14.15
N PHE A 300 -16.42 -14.30 -13.96
CA PHE A 300 -16.99 -15.58 -13.54
C PHE A 300 -16.13 -16.17 -12.43
N HIS A 301 -16.74 -16.51 -11.29
CA HIS A 301 -16.02 -17.18 -10.20
C HIS A 301 -16.97 -18.04 -9.34
N GLY A 302 -16.53 -19.23 -8.98
CA GLY A 302 -17.29 -20.20 -8.17
C GLY A 302 -17.31 -19.93 -6.66
N TYR A 303 -17.08 -18.68 -6.21
CA TYR A 303 -17.02 -18.30 -4.79
C TYR A 303 -17.81 -17.03 -4.46
N ASP A 304 -17.87 -16.67 -3.17
CA ASP A 304 -18.64 -15.54 -2.66
C ASP A 304 -18.20 -14.20 -3.28
N LYS A 305 -19.18 -13.39 -3.70
CA LYS A 305 -18.95 -12.13 -4.41
C LYS A 305 -18.30 -11.01 -3.60
N LYS A 306 -18.40 -11.06 -2.27
CA LYS A 306 -17.82 -10.06 -1.37
C LYS A 306 -16.35 -10.32 -1.07
N PHE A 307 -15.89 -11.55 -1.34
CA PHE A 307 -14.50 -11.92 -1.12
C PHE A 307 -13.56 -11.03 -1.94
N TYR A 308 -12.49 -10.54 -1.31
CA TYR A 308 -11.55 -9.55 -1.86
C TYR A 308 -12.19 -8.26 -2.40
N ASN A 309 -13.41 -7.91 -1.96
CA ASN A 309 -14.15 -6.75 -2.46
C ASN A 309 -14.31 -6.73 -4.00
N ARG A 310 -14.30 -7.90 -4.67
CA ARG A 310 -14.43 -7.98 -6.13
C ARG A 310 -15.67 -7.26 -6.64
N THR A 311 -16.82 -7.42 -5.96
CA THR A 311 -18.06 -6.72 -6.33
C THR A 311 -17.87 -5.20 -6.37
N GLY A 312 -17.20 -4.61 -5.38
CA GLY A 312 -16.98 -3.16 -5.33
C GLY A 312 -15.94 -2.70 -6.36
N ALA A 313 -14.87 -3.45 -6.55
CA ALA A 313 -13.78 -3.06 -7.44
C ALA A 313 -14.11 -3.25 -8.93
N TYR A 314 -14.82 -4.32 -9.29
CA TYR A 314 -15.12 -4.68 -10.69
C TYR A 314 -15.91 -3.61 -11.44
N GLU A 315 -16.74 -2.84 -10.74
CA GLU A 315 -17.40 -1.66 -11.31
C GLU A 315 -16.37 -0.65 -11.88
N TYR A 316 -15.33 -0.33 -11.10
CA TYR A 316 -14.28 0.62 -11.47
C TYR A 316 -13.24 0.03 -12.43
N GLN A 317 -13.09 -1.30 -12.46
CA GLN A 317 -12.28 -2.03 -13.44
C GLN A 317 -12.95 -2.12 -14.83
N GLY A 318 -14.24 -1.78 -14.92
CA GLY A 318 -15.00 -1.82 -16.18
C GLY A 318 -15.60 -3.18 -16.52
N ILE A 319 -15.93 -4.00 -15.52
CA ILE A 319 -16.71 -5.23 -15.67
C ILE A 319 -18.21 -4.91 -15.58
N ASP A 320 -18.99 -5.29 -16.60
CA ASP A 320 -20.44 -5.05 -16.64
C ASP A 320 -21.20 -5.95 -15.68
N LYS A 321 -20.79 -7.22 -15.54
CA LYS A 321 -21.47 -8.17 -14.67
C LYS A 321 -20.54 -9.24 -14.13
N PHE A 322 -20.71 -9.54 -12.84
CA PHE A 322 -20.00 -10.59 -12.13
C PHE A 322 -20.93 -11.76 -11.78
N TYR A 323 -20.64 -12.94 -12.31
CA TYR A 323 -21.31 -14.20 -12.01
C TYR A 323 -20.54 -14.96 -10.92
N SER A 324 -20.94 -14.76 -9.66
CA SER A 324 -20.37 -15.43 -8.48
C SER A 324 -21.03 -16.79 -8.19
N ASN A 325 -20.65 -17.45 -7.09
CA ASN A 325 -21.19 -18.77 -6.68
C ASN A 325 -22.72 -18.91 -6.74
N GLU A 326 -23.48 -17.86 -6.42
CA GLU A 326 -24.96 -17.86 -6.45
C GLU A 326 -25.58 -18.19 -7.83
N TYR A 327 -24.79 -18.14 -8.90
CA TYR A 327 -25.21 -18.44 -10.27
C TYR A 327 -24.96 -19.89 -10.71
N TYR A 328 -24.34 -20.72 -9.87
CA TYR A 328 -23.91 -22.06 -10.28
C TYR A 328 -24.39 -23.11 -9.29
N ASN A 329 -24.66 -24.30 -9.81
CA ASN A 329 -24.89 -25.48 -9.01
C ASN A 329 -23.59 -26.28 -8.87
N SER A 330 -23.42 -26.92 -7.72
CA SER A 330 -22.26 -27.75 -7.42
C SER A 330 -22.72 -29.17 -7.12
N SER A 331 -22.21 -30.17 -7.84
CA SER A 331 -22.46 -31.57 -7.51
C SER A 331 -21.74 -31.98 -6.23
N TYR A 332 -20.59 -31.36 -5.96
CA TYR A 332 -19.85 -31.40 -4.71
C TYR A 332 -18.88 -30.22 -4.66
N ASP A 333 -18.66 -29.68 -3.46
CA ASP A 333 -17.70 -28.61 -3.27
C ASP A 333 -16.28 -29.16 -3.09
N LEU A 334 -15.30 -28.38 -3.56
CA LEU A 334 -13.89 -28.69 -3.41
C LEU A 334 -13.18 -27.45 -2.84
N GLY A 335 -12.59 -27.60 -1.66
CA GLY A 335 -11.97 -26.50 -0.94
C GLY A 335 -12.98 -25.44 -0.51
N PHE A 336 -12.79 -24.22 -1.01
CA PHE A 336 -13.59 -23.06 -0.63
C PHE A 336 -14.94 -22.99 -1.35
N GLY A 337 -15.11 -23.66 -2.50
CA GLY A 337 -16.31 -23.46 -3.28
C GLY A 337 -16.57 -24.53 -4.32
N ILE A 338 -17.20 -24.11 -5.41
CA ILE A 338 -17.68 -24.98 -6.47
C ILE A 338 -16.48 -25.60 -7.19
N ASN A 339 -16.56 -26.90 -7.46
CA ASN A 339 -15.50 -27.59 -8.19
C ASN A 339 -15.38 -27.07 -9.64
N ASP A 340 -14.17 -27.05 -10.18
CA ASP A 340 -13.88 -26.39 -11.46
C ASP A 340 -14.54 -27.10 -12.65
N LYS A 341 -14.80 -28.42 -12.56
CA LYS A 341 -15.52 -29.17 -13.61
C LYS A 341 -16.95 -28.67 -13.78
N ASP A 342 -17.70 -28.54 -12.68
CA ASP A 342 -19.09 -28.03 -12.71
C ASP A 342 -19.14 -26.54 -13.02
N PHE A 343 -18.22 -25.77 -12.44
CA PHE A 343 -18.13 -24.33 -12.65
C PHE A 343 -17.86 -23.99 -14.12
N LEU A 344 -16.77 -24.50 -14.71
CA LEU A 344 -16.40 -24.16 -16.09
C LEU A 344 -17.45 -24.63 -17.11
N ASN A 345 -18.05 -25.79 -16.89
CA ASN A 345 -19.15 -26.29 -17.74
C ASN A 345 -20.33 -25.31 -17.77
N GLN A 346 -20.73 -24.77 -16.61
CA GLN A 346 -21.81 -23.78 -16.55
C GLN A 346 -21.40 -22.42 -17.12
N VAL A 347 -20.13 -22.02 -16.97
CA VAL A 347 -19.60 -20.78 -17.59
C VAL A 347 -19.72 -20.82 -19.12
N ALA A 348 -19.39 -21.93 -19.77
CA ALA A 348 -19.54 -22.07 -21.23
C ALA A 348 -20.99 -21.82 -21.70
N ASN A 349 -21.97 -22.30 -20.93
CA ASN A 349 -23.39 -22.08 -21.20
C ASN A 349 -23.79 -20.60 -21.07
N TYR A 350 -23.28 -19.90 -20.05
CA TYR A 350 -23.50 -18.46 -19.92
C TYR A 350 -22.90 -17.67 -21.08
N MET A 351 -21.69 -18.02 -21.52
CA MET A 351 -20.97 -17.34 -22.60
C MET A 351 -21.70 -17.39 -23.96
N THR A 352 -22.48 -18.44 -24.21
CA THR A 352 -23.19 -18.65 -25.49
C THR A 352 -24.20 -17.53 -25.79
N ASN A 353 -24.79 -16.94 -24.75
CA ASN A 353 -25.85 -15.94 -24.87
C ASN A 353 -25.36 -14.49 -24.64
N LEU A 354 -24.05 -14.27 -24.53
CA LEU A 354 -23.51 -12.94 -24.31
C LEU A 354 -23.48 -12.13 -25.61
N PRO A 355 -23.67 -10.79 -25.53
CA PRO A 355 -23.44 -9.91 -26.67
C PRO A 355 -21.99 -10.07 -27.18
N LYS A 356 -21.82 -10.30 -28.48
CA LYS A 356 -20.50 -10.42 -29.11
C LYS A 356 -20.06 -9.08 -29.73
N PRO A 357 -18.77 -8.71 -29.69
CA PRO A 357 -17.71 -9.44 -28.99
C PRO A 357 -17.79 -9.23 -27.47
N PHE A 358 -17.36 -10.22 -26.69
CA PHE A 358 -17.29 -10.12 -25.23
C PHE A 358 -15.88 -10.35 -24.69
N PHE A 359 -15.63 -9.82 -23.49
CA PHE A 359 -14.50 -10.17 -22.64
C PHE A 359 -15.02 -10.96 -21.44
N GLY A 360 -14.59 -12.20 -21.29
CA GLY A 360 -14.96 -13.09 -20.19
C GLY A 360 -13.74 -13.44 -19.34
N PHE A 361 -13.72 -12.99 -18.10
CA PHE A 361 -12.67 -13.29 -17.14
C PHE A 361 -13.10 -14.39 -16.17
N VAL A 362 -12.44 -15.53 -16.22
CA VAL A 362 -12.80 -16.75 -15.50
C VAL A 362 -11.72 -17.06 -14.46
N ILE A 363 -12.12 -17.21 -13.20
CA ILE A 363 -11.19 -17.44 -12.08
C ILE A 363 -11.49 -18.81 -11.48
N THR A 364 -10.57 -19.76 -11.63
CA THR A 364 -10.70 -21.13 -11.08
C THR A 364 -10.40 -21.18 -9.58
N LEU A 365 -10.67 -22.31 -8.93
CA LEU A 365 -10.52 -22.41 -7.47
C LEU A 365 -10.09 -23.79 -6.95
N SER A 366 -10.32 -24.87 -7.70
CA SER A 366 -10.17 -26.24 -7.16
C SER A 366 -8.73 -26.62 -6.83
N SER A 367 -7.75 -25.96 -7.45
CA SER A 367 -6.34 -26.12 -7.18
C SER A 367 -5.82 -25.17 -6.10
N HIS A 368 -6.64 -24.76 -5.12
CA HIS A 368 -6.19 -23.90 -4.02
C HIS A 368 -5.52 -24.69 -2.87
N HIS A 369 -4.49 -24.12 -2.24
CA HIS A 369 -3.82 -24.69 -1.07
C HIS A 369 -4.82 -24.96 0.10
N PRO A 370 -4.71 -26.07 0.87
CA PRO A 370 -3.62 -27.03 0.96
C PRO A 370 -3.73 -28.25 0.04
N TYR A 371 -4.60 -28.20 -0.98
CA TYR A 371 -4.81 -29.29 -1.94
C TYR A 371 -5.31 -30.61 -1.32
N ASN A 372 -5.68 -30.63 -0.03
CA ASN A 372 -6.12 -31.83 0.66
C ASN A 372 -7.60 -32.11 0.36
N HIS A 373 -7.86 -32.51 -0.88
CA HIS A 373 -9.19 -32.75 -1.42
C HIS A 373 -9.27 -34.12 -2.08
N PRO A 374 -10.44 -34.77 -2.06
CA PRO A 374 -10.65 -36.03 -2.76
C PRO A 374 -10.84 -35.75 -4.26
N TYR A 375 -9.76 -35.38 -4.96
CA TYR A 375 -9.80 -35.17 -6.40
C TYR A 375 -10.23 -36.45 -7.10
N ARG A 376 -11.28 -36.33 -7.93
CA ARG A 376 -11.86 -37.44 -8.68
C ARG A 376 -11.36 -37.43 -10.12
N ASP A 377 -11.21 -38.62 -10.69
CA ASP A 377 -10.82 -38.85 -12.08
C ASP A 377 -9.45 -38.26 -12.45
N CYS A 378 -8.51 -38.22 -11.50
CA CYS A 378 -7.12 -37.88 -11.80
C CYS A 378 -6.50 -38.96 -12.70
N THR A 379 -5.79 -38.53 -13.73
CA THR A 379 -5.11 -39.43 -14.69
C THR A 379 -3.74 -39.88 -14.19
N ILE A 380 -3.14 -39.12 -13.27
CA ILE A 380 -1.87 -39.48 -12.63
C ILE A 380 -2.09 -40.33 -11.36
N LYS A 381 -1.10 -41.16 -11.04
CA LYS A 381 -1.03 -41.92 -9.77
C LYS A 381 0.20 -41.49 -9.00
N LEU A 382 0.01 -41.09 -7.75
CA LEU A 382 1.11 -40.73 -6.85
C LEU A 382 2.01 -41.93 -6.58
N LYS A 383 3.31 -41.66 -6.38
CA LYS A 383 4.21 -42.61 -5.72
C LYS A 383 3.84 -42.66 -4.23
N GLU A 384 4.05 -43.81 -3.60
CA GLU A 384 3.84 -43.98 -2.15
C GLU A 384 4.56 -42.91 -1.32
N SER A 385 5.78 -42.53 -1.72
CA SER A 385 6.57 -41.49 -1.05
C SER A 385 5.94 -40.10 -1.11
N ASP A 386 5.04 -39.84 -2.07
CA ASP A 386 4.41 -38.54 -2.30
C ASP A 386 2.95 -38.50 -1.82
N GLU A 387 2.40 -39.64 -1.38
CA GLU A 387 1.06 -39.71 -0.80
C GLU A 387 0.99 -38.93 0.53
N ALA A 388 -0.12 -38.23 0.75
CA ALA A 388 -0.33 -37.36 1.91
C ALA A 388 0.68 -36.21 2.08
N THR A 389 1.42 -35.88 1.02
CA THR A 389 2.36 -34.74 0.99
C THR A 389 1.71 -33.57 0.27
N VAL A 390 2.09 -32.33 0.62
CA VAL A 390 1.58 -31.13 -0.08
C VAL A 390 1.94 -31.16 -1.56
N PHE A 391 3.15 -31.60 -1.90
CA PHE A 391 3.61 -31.77 -3.28
C PHE A 391 2.74 -32.77 -4.07
N GLY A 392 2.52 -33.98 -3.54
CA GLY A 392 1.69 -34.98 -4.21
C GLY A 392 0.24 -34.52 -4.38
N ASN A 393 -0.34 -33.91 -3.35
CA ASN A 393 -1.69 -33.35 -3.43
C ASN A 393 -1.80 -32.21 -4.44
N TYR A 394 -0.76 -31.38 -4.57
CA TYR A 394 -0.69 -30.33 -5.57
C TYR A 394 -0.66 -30.89 -7.00
N LEU A 395 0.10 -31.97 -7.25
CA LEU A 395 0.08 -32.68 -8.54
C LEU A 395 -1.33 -33.13 -8.92
N LEU A 396 -2.08 -33.70 -7.96
CA LEU A 396 -3.46 -34.12 -8.17
C LEU A 396 -4.40 -32.94 -8.46
N GLY A 397 -4.24 -31.83 -7.72
CA GLY A 397 -5.05 -30.63 -7.91
C GLY A 397 -4.88 -29.99 -9.28
N ILE A 398 -3.64 -29.89 -9.76
CA ILE A 398 -3.35 -29.34 -11.10
C ILE A 398 -3.80 -30.31 -12.19
N ASN A 399 -3.66 -31.62 -11.99
CA ASN A 399 -4.20 -32.61 -12.93
C ASN A 399 -5.74 -32.56 -13.02
N TYR A 400 -6.42 -32.32 -11.89
CA TYR A 400 -7.87 -32.13 -11.85
C TYR A 400 -8.29 -30.83 -12.58
N LEU A 401 -7.59 -29.72 -12.34
CA LEU A 401 -7.80 -28.45 -13.05
C LEU A 401 -7.61 -28.64 -14.56
N ASP A 402 -6.54 -29.30 -14.99
CA ASP A 402 -6.28 -29.60 -16.40
C ASP A 402 -7.43 -30.39 -17.04
N SER A 403 -7.96 -31.40 -16.35
CA SER A 403 -9.14 -32.14 -16.82
C SER A 403 -10.38 -31.25 -16.95
N ALA A 404 -10.62 -30.34 -16.01
CA ALA A 404 -11.72 -29.39 -16.08
C ALA A 404 -11.57 -28.41 -17.26
N LEU A 405 -10.35 -27.94 -17.52
CA LEU A 405 -10.03 -27.08 -18.65
C LEU A 405 -10.20 -27.80 -19.99
N GLY A 406 -9.78 -29.08 -20.09
CA GLY A 406 -10.01 -29.90 -21.28
C GLY A 406 -11.49 -29.95 -21.65
N LYS A 407 -12.35 -30.26 -20.68
CA LYS A 407 -13.80 -30.28 -20.87
C LYS A 407 -14.36 -28.89 -21.22
N PHE A 408 -13.84 -27.83 -20.61
CA PHE A 408 -14.26 -26.46 -20.94
C PHE A 408 -13.97 -26.12 -22.41
N ILE A 409 -12.79 -26.47 -22.91
CA ILE A 409 -12.43 -26.28 -24.32
C ILE A 409 -13.34 -27.10 -25.25
N GLU A 410 -13.72 -28.33 -24.87
CA GLU A 410 -14.71 -29.13 -25.61
C GLU A 410 -16.07 -28.43 -25.66
N GLU A 411 -16.58 -27.93 -24.52
CA GLU A 411 -17.85 -27.20 -24.46
C GLU A 411 -17.82 -25.89 -25.29
N LEU A 412 -16.68 -25.18 -25.33
CA LEU A 412 -16.53 -24.00 -26.18
C LEU A 412 -16.58 -24.36 -27.68
N LYS A 413 -16.08 -25.55 -28.07
CA LYS A 413 -16.18 -26.05 -29.45
C LYS A 413 -17.62 -26.41 -29.79
N GLU A 414 -18.30 -27.14 -28.90
CA GLU A 414 -19.69 -27.56 -29.10
C GLU A 414 -20.68 -26.38 -29.18
N LYS A 415 -20.32 -25.23 -28.60
CA LYS A 415 -21.15 -24.02 -28.56
C LYS A 415 -20.72 -22.94 -29.56
N ASP A 416 -19.88 -23.27 -30.54
CA ASP A 416 -19.39 -22.34 -31.58
C ASP A 416 -18.73 -21.07 -31.00
N LEU A 417 -18.04 -21.20 -29.86
CA LEU A 417 -17.27 -20.12 -29.22
C LEU A 417 -15.77 -20.24 -29.49
N TYR A 418 -15.27 -21.45 -29.70
CA TYR A 418 -13.83 -21.74 -29.83
C TYR A 418 -13.17 -21.00 -31.01
N ASP A 419 -13.72 -21.11 -32.23
CA ASP A 419 -13.12 -20.55 -33.45
C ASP A 419 -13.18 -19.00 -33.51
N ASP A 420 -14.10 -18.40 -32.77
CA ASP A 420 -14.32 -16.95 -32.72
C ASP A 420 -13.78 -16.28 -31.44
N SER A 421 -12.92 -16.98 -30.71
CA SER A 421 -12.30 -16.46 -29.49
C SER A 421 -10.79 -16.54 -29.54
N ILE A 422 -10.14 -15.58 -28.90
CA ILE A 422 -8.81 -15.77 -28.33
C ILE A 422 -8.99 -16.25 -26.88
N ILE A 423 -8.38 -17.40 -26.56
CA ILE A 423 -8.46 -18.04 -25.25
C ILE A 423 -7.08 -17.91 -24.60
N VAL A 424 -7.01 -17.25 -23.46
CA VAL A 424 -5.75 -16.95 -22.78
C VAL A 424 -5.78 -17.52 -21.38
N LEU A 425 -4.81 -18.37 -21.06
CA LEU A 425 -4.71 -19.01 -19.76
C LEU A 425 -3.44 -18.54 -19.07
N TYR A 426 -3.52 -18.11 -17.81
CA TYR A 426 -2.33 -17.80 -17.02
C TYR A 426 -2.46 -18.27 -15.57
N GLY A 427 -1.34 -18.67 -14.96
CA GLY A 427 -1.29 -18.93 -13.52
C GLY A 427 -1.18 -17.63 -12.72
N ASP A 428 -1.90 -17.52 -11.61
CA ASP A 428 -1.90 -16.32 -10.76
C ASP A 428 -0.72 -16.25 -9.79
N HIS A 429 -0.39 -17.35 -9.13
CA HIS A 429 0.75 -17.42 -8.24
C HIS A 429 1.23 -18.86 -8.02
N HIS A 430 2.33 -19.00 -7.30
CA HIS A 430 2.93 -20.25 -6.90
C HIS A 430 1.94 -21.06 -6.05
N GLY A 431 1.89 -22.36 -6.33
CA GLY A 431 1.21 -23.33 -5.48
C GLY A 431 2.13 -23.92 -4.40
N ILE A 432 3.39 -24.17 -4.73
CA ILE A 432 4.38 -24.73 -3.81
C ILE A 432 5.35 -23.65 -3.33
N SER A 433 5.35 -23.38 -2.02
CA SER A 433 6.26 -22.45 -1.39
C SER A 433 7.64 -23.07 -1.14
N MET A 434 8.71 -22.34 -1.48
CA MET A 434 10.09 -22.70 -1.14
C MET A 434 10.36 -22.65 0.39
N LEU A 435 9.42 -22.10 1.17
CA LEU A 435 9.53 -22.04 2.64
C LEU A 435 9.13 -23.36 3.30
N ASP A 436 8.40 -24.24 2.59
CA ASP A 436 8.11 -25.58 3.05
C ASP A 436 9.23 -26.55 2.65
N LYS A 437 9.93 -27.09 3.64
CA LYS A 437 11.14 -27.89 3.40
C LYS A 437 10.82 -29.20 2.66
N GLU A 438 9.75 -29.89 3.06
CA GLU A 438 9.35 -31.15 2.42
C GLU A 438 8.96 -30.92 0.95
N SER A 439 8.12 -29.90 0.69
CA SER A 439 7.73 -29.56 -0.67
C SER A 439 8.92 -29.09 -1.52
N THR A 440 9.87 -28.37 -0.93
CA THR A 440 11.10 -27.95 -1.61
C THR A 440 11.98 -29.14 -2.00
N GLU A 441 12.17 -30.10 -1.08
CA GLU A 441 12.94 -31.32 -1.33
C GLU A 441 12.29 -32.16 -2.43
N LYS A 442 10.98 -32.39 -2.36
CA LYS A 442 10.22 -33.15 -3.37
C LYS A 442 10.18 -32.46 -4.72
N SER A 443 9.98 -31.15 -4.75
CA SER A 443 10.04 -30.36 -5.99
C SER A 443 11.43 -30.40 -6.60
N SER A 444 12.48 -30.42 -5.78
CA SER A 444 13.86 -30.54 -6.27
C SER A 444 14.13 -31.93 -6.87
N GLU A 445 13.65 -33.00 -6.22
CA GLU A 445 13.71 -34.36 -6.76
C GLU A 445 12.99 -34.44 -8.11
N PHE A 446 11.77 -33.90 -8.18
CA PHE A 446 10.97 -33.89 -9.40
C PHE A 446 11.62 -33.12 -10.55
N LEU A 447 12.23 -31.97 -10.26
CA LEU A 447 12.91 -31.15 -11.27
C LEU A 447 14.29 -31.67 -11.66
N GLY A 448 14.91 -32.53 -10.84
CA GLY A 448 16.30 -32.95 -11.01
C GLY A 448 17.33 -31.83 -10.76
N LYS A 449 16.89 -30.70 -10.20
CA LYS A 449 17.71 -29.56 -9.77
C LYS A 449 17.12 -28.98 -8.49
N LYS A 450 17.90 -28.15 -7.79
CA LYS A 450 17.38 -27.41 -6.63
C LYS A 450 16.21 -26.52 -7.05
N TYR A 451 15.05 -26.72 -6.42
CA TYR A 451 13.88 -25.85 -6.53
C TYR A 451 14.18 -24.50 -5.86
N ASN A 452 14.11 -23.43 -6.64
CA ASN A 452 14.48 -22.08 -6.22
C ASN A 452 13.36 -21.06 -6.50
N TYR A 453 13.59 -19.78 -6.17
CA TYR A 453 12.58 -18.73 -6.34
C TYR A 453 12.15 -18.54 -7.80
N ASP A 454 12.99 -18.79 -8.79
CA ASP A 454 12.57 -18.73 -10.20
C ASP A 454 11.60 -19.87 -10.55
N ASP A 455 11.81 -21.08 -10.03
CA ASP A 455 10.86 -22.18 -10.22
C ASP A 455 9.54 -21.91 -9.49
N MET A 456 9.63 -21.35 -8.28
CA MET A 456 8.48 -20.96 -7.47
C MET A 456 7.63 -19.91 -8.20
N MET A 457 8.24 -18.83 -8.68
CA MET A 457 7.53 -17.68 -9.22
C MET A 457 7.14 -17.81 -10.70
N ASN A 458 7.59 -18.85 -11.39
CA ASN A 458 7.27 -19.08 -12.79
C ASN A 458 5.87 -19.72 -12.93
N VAL A 459 4.97 -18.99 -13.57
CA VAL A 459 3.57 -19.37 -13.82
C VAL A 459 3.35 -19.45 -15.32
N PRO A 460 2.53 -20.37 -15.84
CA PRO A 460 2.35 -20.49 -17.27
C PRO A 460 1.58 -19.29 -17.82
N LEU A 461 1.87 -18.91 -19.07
CA LEU A 461 0.99 -18.11 -19.93
C LEU A 461 0.83 -18.85 -21.26
N ILE A 462 -0.41 -19.08 -21.67
CA ILE A 462 -0.77 -19.76 -22.91
C ILE A 462 -1.75 -18.85 -23.65
N ILE A 463 -1.37 -18.37 -24.83
CA ILE A 463 -2.23 -17.60 -25.71
C ILE A 463 -2.65 -18.50 -26.85
N HIS A 464 -3.91 -18.89 -26.88
CA HIS A 464 -4.47 -19.83 -27.83
C HIS A 464 -5.50 -19.14 -28.73
N MET A 465 -5.40 -19.39 -30.03
CA MET A 465 -6.39 -18.94 -31.02
C MET A 465 -6.31 -19.86 -32.24
N PRO A 466 -7.40 -20.51 -32.68
CA PRO A 466 -7.38 -21.36 -33.85
C PRO A 466 -6.75 -20.68 -35.07
N GLY A 467 -5.79 -21.35 -35.72
CA GLY A 467 -4.99 -20.81 -36.83
C GLY A 467 -3.76 -19.98 -36.43
N LEU A 468 -3.50 -19.78 -35.13
CA LEU A 468 -2.24 -19.22 -34.65
C LEU A 468 -1.10 -20.24 -34.85
N LYS A 469 0.11 -19.77 -35.13
CA LYS A 469 1.26 -20.68 -35.22
C LYS A 469 1.68 -21.12 -33.82
N SER A 470 1.71 -22.43 -33.58
CA SER A 470 2.23 -22.98 -32.31
C SER A 470 3.71 -22.63 -32.13
N GLU A 471 4.06 -22.02 -30.99
CA GLU A 471 5.46 -21.78 -30.61
C GLU A 471 5.63 -21.68 -29.10
N THR A 472 6.82 -22.08 -28.62
CA THR A 472 7.28 -21.75 -27.26
C THR A 472 8.08 -20.46 -27.33
N ASN A 473 7.62 -19.45 -26.62
CA ASN A 473 8.27 -18.15 -26.52
C ASN A 473 9.05 -18.06 -25.19
N ASN A 474 10.38 -17.94 -25.32
CA ASN A 474 11.30 -17.90 -24.18
C ASN A 474 11.69 -16.46 -23.76
N ASN A 475 10.85 -15.49 -24.12
CA ASN A 475 10.99 -14.11 -23.66
C ASN A 475 10.70 -14.03 -22.17
N LEU A 476 11.49 -13.22 -21.47
CA LEU A 476 11.23 -12.91 -20.08
C LEU A 476 10.04 -11.96 -19.99
N GLY A 477 9.06 -12.30 -19.16
CA GLY A 477 7.95 -11.40 -18.87
C GLY A 477 7.18 -11.83 -17.63
N SER A 478 6.07 -11.16 -17.39
CA SER A 478 5.37 -11.19 -16.13
C SER A 478 3.90 -10.78 -16.28
N GLN A 479 3.14 -10.94 -15.20
CA GLN A 479 1.76 -10.46 -15.12
C GLN A 479 1.60 -8.99 -15.53
N MET A 480 2.59 -8.13 -15.29
CA MET A 480 2.56 -6.74 -15.73
C MET A 480 2.41 -6.58 -17.24
N ASP A 481 2.95 -7.53 -18.00
CA ASP A 481 3.06 -7.54 -19.46
C ASP A 481 1.79 -8.05 -20.15
N PHE A 482 0.84 -8.59 -19.38
CA PHE A 482 -0.39 -9.19 -19.89
C PHE A 482 -1.24 -8.19 -20.69
N MET A 483 -1.69 -7.10 -20.05
CA MET A 483 -2.51 -6.06 -20.68
C MET A 483 -1.89 -5.48 -21.97
N PRO A 484 -0.64 -4.98 -21.99
CA PRO A 484 -0.05 -4.43 -23.21
C PRO A 484 0.08 -5.46 -24.34
N THR A 485 0.35 -6.73 -24.01
CA THR A 485 0.37 -7.84 -24.99
C THR A 485 -1.01 -8.10 -25.57
N MET A 486 -2.05 -8.15 -24.73
CA MET A 486 -3.44 -8.33 -25.17
C MET A 486 -3.92 -7.19 -26.06
N LEU A 487 -3.64 -5.93 -25.68
CA LEU A 487 -4.00 -4.77 -26.50
C LEU A 487 -3.33 -4.81 -27.88
N ASN A 488 -2.08 -5.28 -27.96
CA ASN A 488 -1.39 -5.49 -29.25
C ASN A 488 -2.10 -6.55 -30.10
N LEU A 489 -2.37 -7.73 -29.53
CA LEU A 489 -3.05 -8.83 -30.24
C LEU A 489 -4.43 -8.43 -30.76
N LEU A 490 -5.15 -7.60 -30.00
CA LEU A 490 -6.49 -7.11 -30.37
C LEU A 490 -6.44 -5.91 -31.33
N GLY A 491 -5.26 -5.40 -31.65
CA GLY A 491 -5.08 -4.29 -32.59
C GLY A 491 -5.55 -2.95 -32.01
N ILE A 492 -5.41 -2.76 -30.70
CA ILE A 492 -5.82 -1.55 -29.99
C ILE A 492 -4.58 -0.68 -29.77
N ASN A 493 -4.45 0.38 -30.55
CA ASN A 493 -3.45 1.43 -30.30
C ASN A 493 -4.06 2.50 -29.39
N LYS A 494 -3.75 2.43 -28.08
CA LYS A 494 -4.16 3.41 -27.07
C LYS A 494 -2.97 3.70 -26.16
N LYS A 495 -2.88 4.97 -25.73
CA LYS A 495 -1.95 5.40 -24.68
C LYS A 495 -2.41 4.82 -23.35
N ILE A 496 -1.49 4.18 -22.62
CA ILE A 496 -1.77 3.56 -21.33
C ILE A 496 -0.78 4.05 -20.26
N VAL A 497 -1.18 3.95 -18.99
CA VAL A 497 -0.30 4.12 -17.84
C VAL A 497 -0.04 2.73 -17.28
N GLY A 498 1.20 2.26 -17.41
CA GLY A 498 1.56 0.92 -16.96
C GLY A 498 3.03 0.62 -17.19
N PHE A 499 3.59 -0.24 -16.34
CA PHE A 499 5.02 -0.56 -16.30
C PHE A 499 5.41 -1.71 -17.23
N GLY A 500 4.47 -2.60 -17.54
CA GLY A 500 4.76 -3.79 -18.35
C GLY A 500 4.80 -3.49 -19.83
N LYS A 501 5.34 -4.41 -20.61
CA LYS A 501 5.56 -4.26 -22.05
C LYS A 501 4.87 -5.37 -22.83
N ASN A 502 4.78 -5.21 -24.14
CA ASN A 502 4.34 -6.31 -24.99
C ASN A 502 5.43 -7.39 -25.08
N ILE A 503 5.23 -8.50 -24.38
CA ILE A 503 6.20 -9.61 -24.24
C ILE A 503 6.59 -10.23 -25.59
N LEU A 504 5.73 -10.13 -26.61
CA LEU A 504 6.00 -10.69 -27.94
C LEU A 504 7.08 -9.95 -28.72
N ILE A 505 7.31 -8.67 -28.41
CA ILE A 505 8.20 -7.79 -29.21
C ILE A 505 9.22 -7.01 -28.37
N ASP A 506 8.98 -6.87 -27.07
CA ASP A 506 9.80 -6.05 -26.16
C ASP A 506 9.93 -6.80 -24.81
N PRO A 507 10.72 -7.88 -24.78
CA PRO A 507 10.88 -8.71 -23.58
C PRO A 507 11.52 -7.92 -22.44
N GLU A 508 11.18 -8.28 -21.21
CA GLU A 508 11.76 -7.63 -20.04
C GLU A 508 13.24 -8.00 -19.84
N GLU A 509 14.01 -7.06 -19.29
CA GLU A 509 15.40 -7.31 -18.87
C GLU A 509 15.43 -8.02 -17.51
N TYR A 510 14.51 -7.65 -16.63
CA TYR A 510 14.35 -8.21 -15.29
C TYR A 510 12.89 -8.14 -14.83
N ILE A 511 12.51 -9.06 -13.95
CA ILE A 511 11.23 -9.08 -13.25
C ILE A 511 11.46 -8.72 -11.78
N ALA A 512 10.86 -7.61 -11.33
CA ALA A 512 10.93 -7.17 -9.94
C ALA A 512 10.00 -8.01 -9.06
N ILE A 513 10.48 -8.51 -7.92
CA ILE A 513 9.67 -9.28 -6.97
C ILE A 513 9.58 -8.52 -5.65
N GLN A 514 8.35 -8.36 -5.14
CA GLN A 514 8.07 -7.58 -3.93
C GLN A 514 7.65 -8.42 -2.72
N THR A 515 7.18 -9.64 -2.95
CA THR A 515 6.57 -10.51 -1.93
C THR A 515 7.26 -11.87 -1.94
N TYR A 516 7.29 -12.57 -0.80
CA TYR A 516 7.97 -13.87 -0.56
C TYR A 516 9.50 -13.86 -0.63
N ILE A 517 10.08 -12.77 -1.13
CA ILE A 517 11.50 -12.46 -1.13
C ILE A 517 11.68 -10.98 -0.77
N VAL A 518 12.86 -10.59 -0.31
CA VAL A 518 13.12 -9.22 0.15
C VAL A 518 12.98 -8.22 -1.02
N LYS A 519 12.32 -7.07 -0.79
CA LYS A 519 12.21 -5.98 -1.77
C LYS A 519 13.58 -5.64 -2.37
N GLY A 520 13.61 -5.41 -3.68
CA GLY A 520 14.84 -5.18 -4.46
C GLY A 520 15.39 -6.46 -5.08
N SER A 521 14.79 -7.62 -4.81
CA SER A 521 15.09 -8.86 -5.51
C SER A 521 14.48 -8.88 -6.90
N PHE A 522 15.14 -9.58 -7.82
CA PHE A 522 14.69 -9.69 -9.21
C PHE A 522 15.14 -10.97 -9.89
N ILE A 523 14.44 -11.32 -10.96
CA ILE A 523 14.73 -12.46 -11.83
C ILE A 523 15.09 -11.92 -13.21
N THR A 524 16.19 -12.38 -13.79
CA THR A 524 16.54 -12.13 -15.20
C THR A 524 16.36 -13.41 -16.01
N LYS A 525 16.65 -13.35 -17.31
CA LYS A 525 16.67 -14.55 -18.15
C LYS A 525 17.64 -15.63 -17.66
N ASP A 526 18.77 -15.21 -17.08
CA ASP A 526 19.87 -16.12 -16.75
C ASP A 526 20.11 -16.29 -15.23
N ALA A 527 19.65 -15.34 -14.40
CA ALA A 527 20.00 -15.34 -12.98
C ALA A 527 18.86 -14.85 -12.07
N VAL A 528 18.98 -15.16 -10.79
CA VAL A 528 18.11 -14.62 -9.73
C VAL A 528 18.97 -13.90 -8.71
N PHE A 529 18.62 -12.66 -8.42
CA PHE A 529 19.19 -11.87 -7.34
C PHE A 529 18.20 -11.82 -6.17
N SER A 530 18.64 -12.30 -5.01
CA SER A 530 17.85 -12.32 -3.78
C SER A 530 18.48 -11.38 -2.76
N MET A 531 17.87 -10.22 -2.55
CA MET A 531 18.33 -9.21 -1.61
C MET A 531 18.40 -9.79 -0.19
N SER A 532 19.49 -9.51 0.52
CA SER A 532 19.66 -9.88 1.93
C SER A 532 18.76 -9.04 2.83
N ARG A 533 18.44 -9.57 4.01
CA ARG A 533 17.56 -8.88 4.97
C ARG A 533 18.17 -7.62 5.59
N ASP A 534 19.50 -7.47 5.61
CA ASP A 534 20.12 -6.19 6.00
C ASP A 534 20.05 -5.12 4.89
N GLY A 535 19.54 -5.47 3.69
CA GLY A 535 19.51 -4.58 2.53
C GLY A 535 20.88 -4.33 1.90
N ASN A 536 21.91 -5.08 2.29
CA ASN A 536 23.25 -4.95 1.71
C ASN A 536 23.42 -5.89 0.52
N ILE A 537 23.58 -5.31 -0.68
CA ILE A 537 23.80 -6.04 -1.93
C ILE A 537 24.96 -7.05 -1.81
N LEU A 538 26.04 -6.73 -1.10
CA LEU A 538 27.19 -7.64 -0.98
C LEU A 538 26.93 -8.86 -0.08
N ASN A 539 25.91 -8.81 0.77
CA ASN A 539 25.50 -9.93 1.62
C ASN A 539 24.32 -10.71 1.01
N SER A 540 23.85 -10.30 -0.16
CA SER A 540 22.75 -10.92 -0.89
C SER A 540 23.20 -12.21 -1.58
N SER A 541 22.28 -12.94 -2.21
CA SER A 541 22.63 -14.09 -3.05
C SER A 541 22.32 -13.80 -4.52
N TYR A 542 23.18 -14.31 -5.40
CA TYR A 542 23.02 -14.20 -6.84
C TYR A 542 23.36 -15.54 -7.46
N TYR A 543 22.43 -16.18 -8.16
CA TYR A 543 22.64 -17.53 -8.71
C TYR A 543 22.15 -17.65 -10.14
N ASP A 544 22.80 -18.53 -10.88
CA ASP A 544 22.40 -18.91 -12.24
C ASP A 544 21.16 -19.80 -12.21
N ARG A 545 20.16 -19.48 -13.04
CA ARG A 545 18.85 -20.17 -13.03
C ARG A 545 18.92 -21.60 -13.55
N LYS A 546 19.84 -21.87 -14.48
CA LYS A 546 19.95 -23.19 -15.13
C LYS A 546 20.71 -24.17 -14.26
N THR A 547 21.80 -23.71 -13.67
CA THR A 547 22.72 -24.55 -12.90
C THR A 547 22.50 -24.50 -11.39
N SER A 548 21.77 -23.49 -10.90
CA SER A 548 21.61 -23.18 -9.48
C SER A 548 22.94 -22.91 -8.75
N ILE A 549 24.01 -22.59 -9.50
CA ILE A 549 25.33 -22.25 -8.97
C ILE A 549 25.36 -20.76 -8.62
N GLU A 550 25.95 -20.43 -7.46
CA GLU A 550 26.13 -19.06 -7.01
C GLU A 550 27.14 -18.31 -7.90
N LYS A 551 26.78 -17.09 -8.29
CA LYS A 551 27.56 -16.17 -9.11
C LYS A 551 28.19 -15.11 -8.21
N ASP A 552 29.38 -14.62 -8.58
CA ASP A 552 30.01 -13.54 -7.84
C ASP A 552 29.24 -12.22 -8.05
N ILE A 553 28.76 -11.67 -6.94
CA ILE A 553 28.07 -10.38 -6.89
C ILE A 553 29.02 -9.25 -7.28
N ASN A 554 30.30 -9.33 -6.95
CA ASN A 554 31.26 -8.26 -7.24
C ASN A 554 31.44 -8.06 -8.75
N GLU A 555 31.41 -9.14 -9.53
CA GLU A 555 31.46 -9.09 -10.99
C GLU A 555 30.23 -8.41 -11.62
N ASN A 556 29.10 -8.37 -10.90
CA ASN A 556 27.81 -7.88 -11.39
C ASN A 556 27.28 -6.68 -10.59
N LEU A 557 28.12 -6.07 -9.74
CA LEU A 557 27.67 -5.15 -8.70
C LEU A 557 26.97 -3.91 -9.25
N GLU A 558 27.52 -3.27 -10.27
CA GLU A 558 26.95 -2.06 -10.86
C GLU A 558 25.63 -2.33 -11.60
N TYR A 559 25.53 -3.49 -12.26
CA TYR A 559 24.29 -3.95 -12.88
C TYR A 559 23.19 -4.18 -11.82
N ILE A 560 23.53 -4.89 -10.74
CA ILE A 560 22.60 -5.16 -9.63
C ILE A 560 22.15 -3.85 -8.97
N LYS A 561 23.08 -2.93 -8.67
CA LYS A 561 22.75 -1.61 -8.08
C LYS A 561 21.80 -0.82 -8.97
N LYS A 562 22.03 -0.81 -10.28
CA LYS A 562 21.16 -0.13 -11.26
C LYS A 562 19.73 -0.69 -11.17
N ILE A 563 19.57 -2.01 -11.24
CA ILE A 563 18.24 -2.65 -11.21
C ILE A 563 17.55 -2.41 -9.87
N VAL A 564 18.25 -2.57 -8.74
CA VAL A 564 17.68 -2.33 -7.41
C VAL A 564 17.13 -0.90 -7.30
N LYS A 565 17.88 0.09 -7.81
CA LYS A 565 17.44 1.48 -7.83
C LYS A 565 16.20 1.68 -8.72
N GLU A 566 16.19 1.12 -9.93
CA GLU A 566 15.04 1.20 -10.83
C GLU A 566 13.78 0.53 -10.25
N ILE A 567 13.96 -0.58 -9.52
CA ILE A 567 12.87 -1.24 -8.80
C ILE A 567 12.30 -0.28 -7.75
N ASP A 568 13.15 0.31 -6.90
CA ASP A 568 12.69 1.24 -5.87
C ASP A 568 11.91 2.42 -6.46
N GLU A 569 12.42 3.02 -7.55
CA GLU A 569 11.75 4.11 -8.28
C GLU A 569 10.39 3.68 -8.85
N LYS A 570 10.32 2.55 -9.58
CA LYS A 570 9.06 2.06 -10.18
C LYS A 570 7.99 1.76 -9.13
N LEU A 571 8.39 1.17 -8.00
CA LEU A 571 7.46 0.83 -6.92
C LEU A 571 6.91 2.07 -6.23
N GLU A 572 7.73 3.10 -6.05
CA GLU A 572 7.28 4.38 -5.49
C GLU A 572 6.32 5.10 -6.45
N VAL A 573 6.65 5.18 -7.74
CA VAL A 573 5.77 5.75 -8.77
C VAL A 573 4.43 5.00 -8.79
N SER A 574 4.46 3.68 -8.74
CA SER A 574 3.24 2.84 -8.72
C SER A 574 2.37 3.16 -7.50
N LYS A 575 3.00 3.27 -6.32
CA LYS A 575 2.31 3.64 -5.08
C LYS A 575 1.68 5.02 -5.21
N GLN A 576 2.37 6.01 -5.78
CA GLN A 576 1.82 7.36 -5.97
C GLN A 576 0.61 7.38 -6.90
N ILE A 577 0.68 6.62 -8.01
CA ILE A 577 -0.43 6.51 -8.97
C ILE A 577 -1.69 6.02 -8.24
N LEU A 578 -1.54 5.03 -7.36
CA LEU A 578 -2.65 4.45 -6.62
C LEU A 578 -3.12 5.34 -5.46
N ASP A 579 -2.21 5.84 -4.62
CA ASP A 579 -2.56 6.66 -3.44
C ASP A 579 -3.23 7.98 -3.84
N ASN A 580 -2.87 8.55 -4.99
CA ASN A 580 -3.40 9.85 -5.44
C ASN A 580 -4.40 9.75 -6.61
N ASN A 581 -4.82 8.53 -6.98
CA ASN A 581 -5.73 8.26 -8.08
C ASN A 581 -5.36 9.01 -9.39
N LEU A 582 -4.14 8.79 -9.90
CA LEU A 582 -3.55 9.64 -10.94
C LEU A 582 -3.79 9.16 -12.39
N ILE A 583 -4.19 7.92 -12.62
CA ILE A 583 -4.22 7.31 -13.97
C ILE A 583 -4.95 8.20 -14.99
N LYS A 584 -6.17 8.64 -14.66
CA LYS A 584 -6.99 9.49 -15.54
C LYS A 584 -6.35 10.86 -15.80
N LYS A 585 -5.77 11.48 -14.76
CA LYS A 585 -5.06 12.77 -14.87
C LYS A 585 -3.83 12.65 -15.77
N ILE A 586 -3.08 11.55 -15.62
CA ILE A 586 -1.89 11.27 -16.44
C ILE A 586 -2.26 11.12 -17.92
N LEU A 587 -3.38 10.45 -18.22
CA LEU A 587 -3.78 10.17 -19.60
C LEU A 587 -4.40 11.38 -20.30
N SER A 588 -5.10 12.25 -19.57
CA SER A 588 -5.75 13.43 -20.14
C SER A 588 -4.78 14.54 -20.54
N ASN A 589 -3.47 14.41 -20.27
CA ASN A 589 -2.47 15.48 -20.39
C ASN A 589 -2.93 16.78 -19.70
N GLN A 590 -3.92 16.71 -18.78
CA GLN A 590 -4.10 17.75 -17.80
C GLN A 590 -2.79 17.81 -17.03
N GLU A 591 -2.27 19.02 -16.79
CA GLU A 591 -1.05 19.17 -16.00
C GLU A 591 -1.16 18.27 -14.78
N ILE A 592 -0.26 17.29 -14.68
CA ILE A 592 -0.16 16.41 -13.52
C ILE A 592 0.51 17.25 -12.44
N HIS A 593 -0.22 18.26 -11.99
CA HIS A 593 -0.01 18.81 -10.67
C HIS A 593 -0.52 17.73 -9.72
N VAL A 594 0.40 16.89 -9.21
CA VAL A 594 0.29 16.54 -7.80
C VAL A 594 0.12 17.90 -7.14
N LYS A 595 -1.10 18.28 -6.73
CA LYS A 595 -1.46 19.67 -6.39
C LYS A 595 -0.42 20.23 -5.40
N SER A 596 0.65 20.82 -5.89
CA SER A 596 1.47 21.73 -5.14
C SER A 596 0.63 22.99 -5.20
N VAL A 597 -0.13 23.20 -4.13
CA VAL A 597 -0.70 24.51 -3.86
C VAL A 597 0.46 25.49 -3.95
N GLN A 598 0.45 26.39 -4.93
CA GLN A 598 1.49 27.40 -5.05
C GLN A 598 1.15 28.52 -4.07
N ASN A 599 2.12 28.94 -3.27
CA ASN A 599 1.99 30.10 -2.42
C ASN A 599 1.68 31.34 -3.28
N GLU A 600 0.78 32.20 -2.81
CA GLU A 600 0.49 33.47 -3.47
C GLU A 600 1.00 34.60 -2.59
N THR A 601 1.30 35.75 -3.20
CA THR A 601 1.83 36.89 -2.44
C THR A 601 0.82 37.45 -1.44
N LEU A 602 -0.49 37.33 -1.69
CA LEU A 602 -1.51 37.92 -0.83
C LEU A 602 -2.48 36.88 -0.27
N VAL A 603 -2.76 37.01 1.02
CA VAL A 603 -3.84 36.32 1.73
C VAL A 603 -4.86 37.36 2.17
N SER A 604 -6.13 37.16 1.83
CA SER A 604 -7.21 38.01 2.33
C SER A 604 -7.44 37.70 3.80
N HIS A 605 -7.24 38.67 4.68
CA HIS A 605 -7.31 38.50 6.13
C HIS A 605 -8.75 38.61 6.66
N ALA A 606 -9.15 37.71 7.57
CA ALA A 606 -10.48 37.62 8.18
C ALA A 606 -11.66 37.72 7.19
N GLY A 607 -11.51 37.07 6.04
CA GLY A 607 -12.46 37.10 4.93
C GLY A 607 -12.39 38.34 4.01
N GLY A 608 -11.56 39.32 4.35
CA GLY A 608 -11.35 40.58 3.61
C GLY A 608 -12.30 41.70 4.01
N ARG A 609 -11.95 42.94 3.62
CA ARG A 609 -12.77 44.12 3.90
C ARG A 609 -14.00 44.16 2.99
N TYR A 610 -15.17 44.37 3.58
CA TYR A 610 -16.44 44.56 2.86
C TYR A 610 -17.17 45.79 3.41
N MET A 611 -17.57 46.71 2.54
CA MET A 611 -18.20 47.99 2.91
C MET A 611 -17.46 48.78 4.01
N GLY A 612 -16.12 48.75 4.00
CA GLY A 612 -15.28 49.43 4.99
C GLY A 612 -15.26 48.75 6.36
N LYS A 613 -15.67 47.48 6.46
CA LYS A 613 -15.63 46.66 7.68
C LYS A 613 -14.69 45.47 7.52
N GLU A 614 -13.88 45.25 8.53
CA GLU A 614 -12.89 44.18 8.67
C GLU A 614 -13.34 43.17 9.73
N TYR A 615 -12.70 42.00 9.79
CA TYR A 615 -13.01 40.91 10.73
C TYR A 615 -14.46 40.42 10.72
N THR A 616 -15.15 40.62 9.60
CA THR A 616 -16.57 40.23 9.49
C THR A 616 -16.72 38.73 9.36
N ASN A 617 -15.76 38.04 8.72
CA ASN A 617 -15.83 36.62 8.40
C ASN A 617 -17.18 36.20 7.76
N SER A 618 -17.81 37.12 7.03
CA SER A 618 -19.14 36.98 6.45
C SER A 618 -19.08 36.29 5.08
N ILE A 619 -20.22 35.76 4.61
CA ILE A 619 -20.28 35.20 3.26
C ILE A 619 -20.05 36.27 2.20
N GLU A 620 -20.50 37.51 2.44
CA GLU A 620 -20.34 38.63 1.51
C GLU A 620 -18.88 39.07 1.41
N SER A 621 -18.15 39.12 2.53
CA SER A 621 -16.70 39.41 2.49
C SER A 621 -15.95 38.31 1.75
N LEU A 622 -16.28 37.03 2.02
CA LEU A 622 -15.67 35.89 1.34
C LEU A 622 -15.91 35.92 -0.18
N GLN A 623 -17.15 36.19 -0.60
CA GLN A 623 -17.50 36.35 -2.02
C GLN A 623 -16.79 37.54 -2.67
N ASN A 624 -16.67 38.66 -1.94
CA ASN A 624 -15.95 39.84 -2.41
C ASN A 624 -14.46 39.56 -2.62
N SER A 625 -13.83 38.82 -1.70
CA SER A 625 -12.42 38.42 -1.82
C SER A 625 -12.18 37.49 -3.01
N VAL A 626 -13.05 36.51 -3.23
CA VAL A 626 -13.00 35.67 -4.45
C VAL A 626 -13.17 36.50 -5.71
N LYS A 627 -14.12 37.45 -5.72
CA LYS A 627 -14.35 38.36 -6.85
C LYS A 627 -13.12 39.24 -7.14
N ASN A 628 -12.38 39.64 -6.11
CA ASN A 628 -11.15 40.42 -6.22
C ASN A 628 -9.92 39.57 -6.57
N GLY A 629 -10.09 38.27 -6.83
CA GLY A 629 -9.06 37.39 -7.35
C GLY A 629 -8.17 36.73 -6.30
N PHE A 630 -8.53 36.78 -5.02
CA PHE A 630 -7.80 36.05 -3.99
C PHE A 630 -7.96 34.55 -4.16
N LYS A 631 -6.86 33.80 -4.06
CA LYS A 631 -6.88 32.33 -3.95
C LYS A 631 -6.77 31.82 -2.51
N PHE A 632 -6.13 32.59 -1.63
CA PHE A 632 -6.03 32.27 -0.20
C PHE A 632 -6.82 33.28 0.61
N ILE A 633 -7.67 32.76 1.48
CA ILE A 633 -8.48 33.57 2.39
C ILE A 633 -8.34 32.99 3.77
N GLU A 634 -7.90 33.81 4.72
CA GLU A 634 -7.84 33.45 6.11
C GLU A 634 -9.14 33.83 6.82
N LEU A 635 -9.59 32.95 7.71
CA LEU A 635 -10.84 33.07 8.45
C LEU A 635 -10.63 32.68 9.90
N ASP A 636 -11.29 33.42 10.79
CA ASP A 636 -11.31 33.16 12.21
C ASP A 636 -12.34 32.10 12.58
N PHE A 637 -12.00 31.21 13.52
CA PHE A 637 -12.91 30.20 14.04
C PHE A 637 -12.92 30.16 15.57
N THR A 638 -14.13 30.24 16.12
CA THR A 638 -14.37 30.05 17.57
C THR A 638 -15.38 28.93 17.78
N LYS A 639 -15.08 28.03 18.73
CA LYS A 639 -15.97 26.91 19.07
C LYS A 639 -17.26 27.44 19.70
N THR A 640 -18.40 26.82 19.41
CA THR A 640 -19.71 27.13 20.00
C THR A 640 -20.02 26.22 21.19
N THR A 641 -21.05 26.54 21.97
CA THR A 641 -21.43 25.74 23.16
C THR A 641 -21.89 24.31 22.83
N ASP A 642 -22.27 24.06 21.57
CA ASP A 642 -22.67 22.75 21.02
C ASP A 642 -21.55 22.05 20.22
N ASN A 643 -20.27 22.44 20.43
CA ASN A 643 -19.08 21.86 19.79
C ASN A 643 -19.05 21.93 18.25
N LYS A 644 -19.59 23.02 17.70
CA LYS A 644 -19.40 23.41 16.30
C LYS A 644 -18.48 24.62 16.23
N TYR A 645 -18.23 25.14 15.04
CA TYR A 645 -17.28 26.23 14.83
C TYR A 645 -17.95 27.39 14.09
N ALA A 646 -18.07 28.52 14.79
CA ALA A 646 -18.57 29.77 14.24
C ALA A 646 -17.41 30.55 13.63
N LEU A 647 -17.66 31.22 12.50
CA LEU A 647 -16.68 32.06 11.84
C LEU A 647 -16.66 33.45 12.50
N ILE A 648 -15.88 33.58 13.57
CA ILE A 648 -15.70 34.79 14.37
C ILE A 648 -14.39 34.69 15.17
N HIS A 649 -13.73 35.83 15.39
CA HIS A 649 -12.47 35.92 16.12
C HIS A 649 -12.58 35.47 17.59
N ASP A 650 -13.59 35.97 18.31
CA ASP A 650 -13.93 35.52 19.66
C ASP A 650 -15.37 35.92 20.04
N PHE A 651 -15.89 35.33 21.12
CA PHE A 651 -17.20 35.68 21.68
C PHE A 651 -17.15 36.76 22.79
N ASP A 652 -15.96 37.17 23.22
CA ASP A 652 -15.77 38.05 24.37
C ASP A 652 -15.82 39.54 24.00
N TYR A 653 -15.51 39.89 22.75
CA TYR A 653 -15.39 41.26 22.28
C TYR A 653 -16.12 41.52 20.96
N PHE A 654 -16.02 40.61 19.99
CA PHE A 654 -16.53 40.84 18.64
C PHE A 654 -18.07 40.85 18.48
N PRO A 655 -18.88 40.09 19.26
CA PRO A 655 -20.31 40.01 19.01
C PRO A 655 -21.03 41.37 19.03
N LYS A 656 -20.78 42.23 20.03
CA LYS A 656 -21.39 43.57 20.09
C LYS A 656 -20.95 44.49 18.94
N GLY A 657 -19.76 44.27 18.40
CA GLY A 657 -19.24 45.00 17.24
C GLY A 657 -20.00 44.63 15.96
N LEU A 658 -20.23 43.34 15.75
CA LEU A 658 -20.74 42.77 14.50
C LEU A 658 -22.26 42.61 14.45
N PHE A 659 -22.94 42.45 15.58
CA PHE A 659 -24.38 42.13 15.63
C PHE A 659 -25.19 43.22 16.37
N VAL A 660 -26.46 43.38 15.98
CA VAL A 660 -27.38 44.36 16.57
C VAL A 660 -27.90 43.90 17.94
N ASP A 661 -28.07 42.60 18.09
CA ASP A 661 -28.80 41.92 19.16
C ASP A 661 -27.94 40.90 19.94
N ALA A 662 -26.62 41.05 19.90
CA ALA A 662 -25.69 40.17 20.61
C ALA A 662 -25.14 40.79 21.91
N ASP A 663 -24.99 39.93 22.91
CA ASP A 663 -24.14 40.11 24.08
C ASP A 663 -22.76 39.44 23.89
N ASN A 664 -21.77 39.85 24.69
CA ASN A 664 -20.45 39.22 24.74
C ASN A 664 -20.54 37.96 25.61
N LYS A 665 -20.97 36.87 24.99
CA LYS A 665 -21.09 35.53 25.56
C LYS A 665 -20.93 34.49 24.46
N MET A 666 -20.60 33.27 24.84
CA MET A 666 -20.57 32.12 23.92
C MET A 666 -21.99 31.73 23.50
N TYR A 667 -22.22 31.45 22.22
CA TYR A 667 -23.51 31.03 21.66
C TYR A 667 -23.46 29.57 21.22
N SER A 668 -24.62 28.90 21.16
CA SER A 668 -24.76 27.69 20.34
C SER A 668 -24.77 28.05 18.85
N SER A 669 -24.49 27.09 17.97
CA SER A 669 -24.50 27.32 16.52
C SER A 669 -25.86 27.84 16.02
N GLU A 670 -26.98 27.34 16.55
CA GLU A 670 -28.31 27.79 16.17
C GLU A 670 -28.64 29.21 16.66
N GLU A 671 -28.20 29.57 17.86
CA GLU A 671 -28.37 30.94 18.38
C GLU A 671 -27.51 31.92 17.60
N PHE A 672 -26.26 31.55 17.31
CA PHE A 672 -25.33 32.37 16.53
C PHE A 672 -25.90 32.70 15.14
N LYS A 673 -26.47 31.70 14.44
CA LYS A 673 -27.11 31.91 13.12
C LYS A 673 -28.40 32.75 13.15
N LYS A 674 -28.98 32.99 14.34
CA LYS A 674 -30.19 33.82 14.48
C LYS A 674 -29.88 35.28 14.81
N LEU A 675 -28.64 35.60 15.17
CA LEU A 675 -28.23 36.98 15.43
C LEU A 675 -28.36 37.83 14.16
N ASN A 676 -28.69 39.11 14.33
CA ASN A 676 -28.81 40.06 13.24
C ASN A 676 -27.47 40.75 13.04
N MET A 677 -26.69 40.28 12.07
CA MET A 677 -25.42 40.91 11.72
C MET A 677 -25.67 42.29 11.11
N LYS A 678 -24.85 43.27 11.49
CA LYS A 678 -24.95 44.65 11.00
C LYS A 678 -24.60 44.70 9.51
N TYR A 679 -25.02 45.78 8.84
CA TYR A 679 -24.69 46.08 7.44
C TYR A 679 -25.17 45.03 6.43
N GLU A 680 -26.28 44.35 6.73
CA GLU A 680 -26.91 43.34 5.86
C GLU A 680 -25.95 42.21 5.47
N MET A 681 -24.98 41.90 6.34
CA MET A 681 -24.06 40.78 6.16
C MET A 681 -24.64 39.50 6.77
N THR A 682 -24.06 38.36 6.40
CA THR A 682 -24.49 37.05 6.89
C THR A 682 -23.33 36.33 7.57
N GLN A 683 -23.51 36.02 8.85
CA GLN A 683 -22.60 35.21 9.64
C GLN A 683 -22.67 33.73 9.25
N MET A 684 -21.56 33.02 9.39
CA MET A 684 -21.42 31.63 8.97
C MET A 684 -20.96 30.72 10.11
N ILE A 685 -21.34 29.45 10.04
CA ILE A 685 -20.64 28.36 10.74
C ILE A 685 -19.85 27.52 9.72
N PHE A 686 -18.98 26.64 10.20
CA PHE A 686 -18.13 25.83 9.32
C PHE A 686 -18.90 25.02 8.27
N GLU A 687 -20.11 24.56 8.59
CA GLU A 687 -21.02 23.90 7.64
C GLU A 687 -21.32 24.76 6.40
N ASP A 688 -21.56 26.07 6.60
CA ASP A 688 -21.86 27.01 5.53
C ASP A 688 -20.61 27.25 4.67
N LEU A 689 -19.44 27.38 5.33
CA LEU A 689 -18.15 27.48 4.65
C LEU A 689 -17.83 26.22 3.82
N ALA A 690 -18.14 25.02 4.34
CA ALA A 690 -17.91 23.77 3.63
C ALA A 690 -18.73 23.72 2.32
N LEU A 691 -19.96 24.25 2.32
CA LEU A 691 -20.75 24.40 1.10
C LEU A 691 -20.13 25.43 0.14
N PHE A 692 -19.62 26.54 0.67
CA PHE A 692 -18.92 27.54 -0.13
C PHE A 692 -17.68 26.97 -0.83
N ILE A 693 -16.83 26.24 -0.11
CA ILE A 693 -15.61 25.61 -0.66
C ILE A 693 -15.96 24.60 -1.75
N ARG A 694 -17.02 23.80 -1.56
CA ARG A 694 -17.48 22.83 -2.58
C ARG A 694 -17.86 23.51 -3.89
N ASN A 695 -18.39 24.73 -3.82
CA ASN A 695 -18.75 25.54 -4.98
C ASN A 695 -17.56 26.36 -5.55
N ASN A 696 -16.46 26.48 -4.80
CA ASN A 696 -15.29 27.30 -5.16
C ASN A 696 -13.99 26.51 -4.96
N ARG A 697 -13.83 25.39 -5.68
CA ARG A 697 -12.72 24.44 -5.50
C ARG A 697 -11.33 24.98 -5.83
N ASN A 698 -11.25 26.18 -6.41
CA ASN A 698 -10.03 26.92 -6.74
C ASN A 698 -9.53 27.82 -5.60
N ILE A 699 -10.25 27.89 -4.47
CA ILE A 699 -9.91 28.71 -3.30
C ILE A 699 -9.39 27.81 -2.17
N TYR A 700 -8.48 28.36 -1.38
CA TYR A 700 -7.90 27.73 -0.21
C TYR A 700 -8.20 28.57 1.04
N ILE A 701 -8.69 27.90 2.09
CA ILE A 701 -8.98 28.55 3.37
C ILE A 701 -7.84 28.30 4.35
N ILE A 702 -7.28 29.38 4.88
CA ILE A 702 -6.33 29.34 5.99
C ILE A 702 -7.13 29.49 7.28
N THR A 703 -6.93 28.60 8.25
CA THR A 703 -7.73 28.63 9.50
C THR A 703 -6.98 29.29 10.64
N ASP A 704 -7.53 30.35 11.24
CA ASP A 704 -7.09 30.90 12.52
C ASP A 704 -8.04 30.41 13.64
N SER A 705 -7.57 29.50 14.51
CA SER A 705 -8.36 28.89 15.60
C SER A 705 -7.50 28.71 16.85
N LYS A 706 -7.71 29.55 17.87
CA LYS A 706 -6.73 29.73 18.98
C LYS A 706 -6.92 28.77 20.17
N ASP A 707 -8.16 28.44 20.54
CA ASP A 707 -8.42 27.74 21.81
C ASP A 707 -8.53 26.21 21.70
N ASP A 708 -8.77 25.67 20.50
CA ASP A 708 -9.03 24.22 20.28
C ASP A 708 -8.55 23.71 18.91
N ASN A 709 -7.41 24.23 18.43
CA ASN A 709 -6.93 24.00 17.05
C ASN A 709 -6.84 22.50 16.65
N VAL A 710 -6.28 21.66 17.52
CA VAL A 710 -6.15 20.21 17.26
C VAL A 710 -7.52 19.52 17.19
N GLU A 711 -8.46 19.90 18.05
CA GLU A 711 -9.81 19.36 18.00
C GLU A 711 -10.53 19.80 16.73
N PHE A 712 -10.31 21.05 16.30
CA PHE A 712 -10.88 21.57 15.08
C PHE A 712 -10.35 20.85 13.84
N MET A 713 -9.03 20.61 13.76
CA MET A 713 -8.42 19.79 12.72
C MET A 713 -9.01 18.38 12.66
N LYS A 714 -9.22 17.74 13.81
CA LYS A 714 -9.86 16.42 13.92
C LYS A 714 -11.33 16.47 13.48
N TYR A 715 -12.06 17.52 13.85
CA TYR A 715 -13.44 17.74 13.45
C TYR A 715 -13.57 17.88 11.94
N MET A 716 -12.71 18.70 11.30
CA MET A 716 -12.69 18.88 9.85
C MET A 716 -12.37 17.58 9.12
N SER A 717 -11.30 16.89 9.53
CA SER A 717 -10.84 15.63 8.93
C SER A 717 -11.92 14.54 8.97
N LYS A 718 -12.62 14.42 10.09
CA LYS A 718 -13.64 13.40 10.30
C LYS A 718 -14.93 13.68 9.52
N ASN A 719 -15.40 14.93 9.55
CA ASN A 719 -16.75 15.27 9.07
C ASN A 719 -16.76 15.81 7.64
N TYR A 720 -15.64 16.34 7.13
CA TYR A 720 -15.54 16.99 5.82
C TYR A 720 -14.29 16.54 5.03
N PRO A 721 -14.03 15.22 4.89
CA PRO A 721 -12.83 14.73 4.21
C PRO A 721 -12.75 15.17 2.74
N ASP A 722 -13.88 15.49 2.12
CA ASP A 722 -13.97 15.86 0.70
C ASP A 722 -13.45 17.28 0.38
N ILE A 723 -13.19 18.12 1.39
CA ILE A 723 -12.69 19.50 1.22
C ILE A 723 -11.34 19.73 1.92
N ILE A 724 -10.73 18.71 2.53
CA ILE A 724 -9.46 18.84 3.27
C ILE A 724 -8.33 19.40 2.40
N GLU A 725 -8.30 19.06 1.10
CA GLU A 725 -7.31 19.61 0.16
C GLU A 725 -7.42 21.13 -0.05
N ASN A 726 -8.56 21.74 0.27
CA ASN A 726 -8.82 23.18 0.15
C ASN A 726 -8.59 23.92 1.48
N ILE A 727 -8.09 23.25 2.52
CA ILE A 727 -7.89 23.82 3.86
C ILE A 727 -6.42 23.76 4.23
N ILE A 728 -5.91 24.86 4.79
CA ILE A 728 -4.53 25.03 5.23
C ILE A 728 -4.55 25.42 6.71
N PRO A 729 -4.39 24.46 7.64
CA PRO A 729 -4.39 24.79 9.05
C PRO A 729 -3.17 25.63 9.43
N GLN A 730 -3.40 26.68 10.20
CA GLN A 730 -2.36 27.28 11.00
C GLN A 730 -2.13 26.44 12.26
N ILE A 731 -0.88 26.27 12.65
CA ILE A 731 -0.49 25.64 13.92
C ILE A 731 0.27 26.65 14.78
N TYR A 732 0.07 26.58 16.08
CA TYR A 732 0.65 27.55 17.04
C TYR A 732 1.76 26.95 17.90
N SER A 733 2.06 25.67 17.68
CA SER A 733 3.17 24.98 18.32
C SER A 733 3.73 23.86 17.44
N PRO A 734 5.04 23.57 17.50
CA PRO A 734 5.66 22.43 16.80
C PRO A 734 4.98 21.08 17.06
N SER A 735 4.38 20.89 18.24
CA SER A 735 3.66 19.68 18.61
C SER A 735 2.39 19.43 17.80
N GLU A 736 1.74 20.48 17.29
CA GLU A 736 0.51 20.36 16.51
C GLU A 736 0.74 19.87 15.08
N TYR A 737 1.97 20.01 14.56
CA TYR A 737 2.31 19.62 13.20
C TYR A 737 2.02 18.14 12.91
N ILE A 738 2.38 17.24 13.83
CA ILE A 738 2.12 15.81 13.69
C ILE A 738 0.60 15.52 13.74
N GLU A 739 -0.14 16.26 14.57
CA GLU A 739 -1.60 16.09 14.66
C GLU A 739 -2.30 16.59 13.38
N ALA A 740 -1.83 17.70 12.80
CA ALA A 740 -2.30 18.20 11.50
C ALA A 740 -2.06 17.16 10.38
N GLN A 741 -0.86 16.58 10.32
CA GLN A 741 -0.55 15.53 9.34
C GLN A 741 -1.43 14.29 9.49
N LYS A 742 -1.66 13.82 10.74
CA LYS A 742 -2.57 12.69 11.01
C LYS A 742 -4.02 12.96 10.58
N CYS A 743 -4.43 14.23 10.57
CA CYS A 743 -5.74 14.66 10.10
C CYS A 743 -5.84 14.77 8.56
N GLY A 744 -4.76 14.48 7.83
CA GLY A 744 -4.74 14.47 6.36
C GLY A 744 -4.42 15.82 5.72
N PHE A 745 -3.97 16.81 6.49
CA PHE A 745 -3.54 18.10 5.95
C PHE A 745 -2.12 18.01 5.41
N SER A 746 -1.97 18.30 4.11
CA SER A 746 -0.67 18.29 3.41
C SER A 746 0.01 19.67 3.38
N ASN A 747 -0.76 20.75 3.49
CA ASN A 747 -0.28 22.13 3.53
C ASN A 747 -0.52 22.69 4.94
N ILE A 748 0.55 23.02 5.67
CA ILE A 748 0.47 23.46 7.08
C ILE A 748 1.27 24.75 7.23
N ILE A 749 0.66 25.76 7.87
CA ILE A 749 1.33 27.03 8.18
C ILE A 749 1.72 27.05 9.66
N LEU A 750 2.98 27.29 9.98
CA LEU A 750 3.40 27.57 11.36
C LEU A 750 3.23 29.07 11.65
N THR A 751 2.47 29.41 12.69
CA THR A 751 2.19 30.80 13.07
C THR A 751 2.97 31.19 14.33
N LEU A 752 3.79 32.25 14.24
CA LEU A 752 4.75 32.60 15.29
C LEU A 752 4.28 33.66 16.30
N TYR A 753 3.12 34.32 16.11
CA TYR A 753 2.73 35.44 16.99
C TYR A 753 2.48 35.01 18.44
N THR A 754 2.09 33.75 18.69
CA THR A 754 1.95 33.16 20.03
C THR A 754 3.25 32.59 20.58
N MET A 755 4.27 32.37 19.73
CA MET A 755 5.54 31.71 20.05
C MET A 755 6.61 32.72 20.50
N THR A 756 6.26 33.60 21.43
CA THR A 756 7.12 34.72 21.88
C THR A 756 8.37 34.27 22.62
N SER A 757 8.37 33.07 23.21
CA SER A 757 9.51 32.48 23.92
C SER A 757 10.39 31.58 23.05
N THR A 758 9.98 31.26 21.82
CA THR A 758 10.73 30.38 20.92
C THR A 758 11.75 31.17 20.12
N SER A 759 13.02 30.79 20.23
CA SER A 759 14.11 31.44 19.53
C SER A 759 14.03 31.26 18.01
N ASN A 760 14.68 32.14 17.25
CA ASN A 760 14.80 32.00 15.80
C ASN A 760 15.53 30.71 15.38
N GLU A 761 16.47 30.24 16.20
CA GLU A 761 17.18 28.98 15.93
C GLU A 761 16.22 27.79 16.01
N GLU A 762 15.37 27.75 17.03
CA GLU A 762 14.39 26.67 17.21
C GLU A 762 13.37 26.65 16.08
N VAL A 763 12.90 27.82 15.63
CA VAL A 763 12.00 27.92 14.46
C VAL A 763 12.70 27.46 13.19
N TYR A 764 13.94 27.91 12.96
CA TYR A 764 14.72 27.52 11.79
C TYR A 764 14.96 26.01 11.75
N GLU A 765 15.41 25.40 12.86
CA GLU A 765 15.62 23.95 12.93
C GLU A 765 14.31 23.18 12.81
N PHE A 766 13.20 23.67 13.35
CA PHE A 766 11.90 23.06 13.13
C PHE A 766 11.50 23.11 11.65
N ALA A 767 11.63 24.26 10.99
CA ALA A 767 11.31 24.47 9.58
C ALA A 767 12.19 23.63 8.65
N LYS A 768 13.47 23.51 8.96
CA LYS A 768 14.43 22.67 8.22
C LYS A 768 14.10 21.17 8.30
N ASN A 769 13.55 20.74 9.44
CA ASN A 769 13.26 19.33 9.68
C ASN A 769 11.84 18.91 9.27
N ASN A 770 10.92 19.86 9.08
CA ASN A 770 9.50 19.63 8.81
C ASN A 770 9.03 20.40 7.57
N LYS A 771 8.26 19.75 6.68
CA LYS A 771 7.79 20.37 5.44
C LYS A 771 6.58 21.27 5.71
N LEU A 772 6.84 22.54 5.99
CA LEU A 772 5.80 23.56 6.13
C LEU A 772 5.41 24.13 4.77
N PHE A 773 4.13 24.43 4.59
CA PHE A 773 3.63 25.18 3.43
C PHE A 773 4.11 26.63 3.48
N ALA A 774 4.09 27.22 4.67
CA ALA A 774 4.70 28.51 4.95
C ALA A 774 4.92 28.71 6.46
N ILE A 775 5.66 29.76 6.81
CA ILE A 775 5.73 30.28 8.17
C ILE A 775 5.15 31.69 8.19
N THR A 776 4.18 31.91 9.05
CA THR A 776 3.62 33.25 9.28
C THR A 776 4.22 33.87 10.53
N MET A 777 4.69 35.11 10.44
CA MET A 777 5.40 35.76 11.53
C MET A 777 5.02 37.24 11.74
N PRO A 778 5.17 37.77 12.97
CA PRO A 778 5.04 39.20 13.24
C PRO A 778 6.30 39.98 12.82
N GLU A 779 6.17 41.30 12.72
CA GLU A 779 7.22 42.19 12.20
C GLU A 779 8.56 42.08 12.94
N ASP A 780 8.55 41.92 14.26
CA ASP A 780 9.76 41.80 15.09
C ASP A 780 10.63 40.61 14.68
N ARG A 781 10.01 39.49 14.27
CA ARG A 781 10.73 38.31 13.77
C ARG A 781 11.39 38.59 12.42
N VAL A 782 10.76 39.37 11.57
CA VAL A 782 11.38 39.83 10.31
C VAL A 782 12.57 40.74 10.60
N GLN A 783 12.43 41.71 11.53
CA GLN A 783 13.53 42.62 11.91
C GLN A 783 14.72 41.88 12.52
N SER A 784 14.47 40.76 13.20
CA SER A 784 15.52 39.89 13.77
C SER A 784 16.27 39.06 12.72
N GLY A 785 15.88 39.13 11.44
CA GLY A 785 16.52 38.43 10.33
C GLY A 785 16.03 37.00 10.08
N LEU A 786 14.95 36.56 10.74
CA LEU A 786 14.44 35.20 10.59
C LEU A 786 13.97 34.89 9.16
N ALA A 787 13.28 35.84 8.51
CA ALA A 787 12.72 35.65 7.16
C ALA A 787 13.81 35.32 6.13
N LYS A 788 14.88 36.13 6.04
CA LYS A 788 16.06 35.83 5.20
C LYS A 788 16.67 34.45 5.48
N ARG A 789 16.70 34.05 6.74
CA ARG A 789 17.29 32.77 7.12
C ARG A 789 16.40 31.60 6.71
N LEU A 790 15.08 31.76 6.71
CA LEU A 790 14.14 30.76 6.21
C LEU A 790 14.15 30.66 4.68
N ASP A 791 14.40 31.77 3.99
CA ASP A 791 14.63 31.82 2.55
C ASP A 791 15.84 30.96 2.12
N GLU A 792 16.93 30.93 2.91
CA GLU A 792 18.10 30.05 2.67
C GLU A 792 17.76 28.55 2.58
N ILE A 793 16.64 28.13 3.20
CA ILE A 793 16.14 26.74 3.17
C ILE A 793 14.85 26.61 2.34
N ASN A 794 14.52 27.62 1.52
CA ASN A 794 13.35 27.69 0.65
C ASN A 794 12.01 27.52 1.40
N VAL A 795 11.88 28.08 2.59
CA VAL A 795 10.60 28.08 3.34
C VAL A 795 9.90 29.41 3.10
N PHE A 796 8.74 29.35 2.44
CA PHE A 796 7.92 30.53 2.15
C PHE A 796 7.43 31.20 3.45
N THR A 797 7.46 32.53 3.49
CA THR A 797 7.11 33.31 4.67
C THR A 797 5.98 34.30 4.41
N TYR A 798 5.05 34.40 5.36
CA TYR A 798 4.01 35.42 5.38
C TYR A 798 4.18 36.39 6.56
N LEU A 799 3.78 37.64 6.36
CA LEU A 799 3.71 38.68 7.38
C LEU A 799 2.26 39.14 7.62
N HIS A 800 1.83 39.19 8.88
CA HIS A 800 0.57 39.82 9.32
C HIS A 800 0.78 41.29 9.69
N THR A 801 -0.12 42.24 9.44
CA THR A 801 -1.00 42.42 8.29
C THR A 801 -0.55 43.74 7.66
N ILE A 802 -0.30 43.78 6.36
CA ILE A 802 0.23 44.96 5.67
C ILE A 802 -0.82 45.46 4.67
N ASN A 803 -1.09 46.76 4.70
CA ASN A 803 -2.14 47.40 3.91
C ASN A 803 -1.61 48.52 2.99
N ASP A 804 -0.29 48.67 2.88
CA ASP A 804 0.34 49.65 2.00
C ASP A 804 1.52 49.06 1.21
N GLU A 805 1.62 49.42 -0.08
CA GLU A 805 2.61 48.89 -1.02
C GLU A 805 4.06 49.23 -0.62
N LYS A 806 4.27 50.38 0.02
CA LYS A 806 5.62 50.84 0.37
C LYS A 806 6.23 49.95 1.45
N SER A 807 5.44 49.53 2.41
CA SER A 807 5.83 48.56 3.44
C SER A 807 6.11 47.18 2.83
N VAL A 808 5.29 46.73 1.87
CA VAL A 808 5.47 45.44 1.17
C VAL A 808 6.87 45.32 0.57
N GLN A 809 7.32 46.31 -0.21
CA GLN A 809 8.66 46.25 -0.83
C GLN A 809 9.77 46.19 0.23
N GLY A 810 9.67 47.00 1.29
CA GLY A 810 10.67 47.02 2.36
C GLY A 810 10.78 45.70 3.12
N TYR A 811 9.70 44.92 3.20
CA TYR A 811 9.70 43.59 3.81
C TYR A 811 10.13 42.48 2.85
N LYS A 812 9.83 42.60 1.54
CA LYS A 812 10.42 41.71 0.52
C LYS A 812 11.95 41.77 0.51
N ASP A 813 12.53 42.98 0.61
CA ASP A 813 13.99 43.16 0.71
C ASP A 813 14.60 42.52 1.99
N LYS A 814 13.73 42.24 2.98
CA LYS A 814 14.06 41.53 4.23
C LYS A 814 13.74 40.03 4.17
N GLY A 815 13.38 39.49 3.01
CA GLY A 815 13.15 38.07 2.77
C GLY A 815 11.73 37.60 3.09
N VAL A 816 10.73 38.49 3.12
CA VAL A 816 9.32 38.10 3.26
C VAL A 816 8.71 37.84 1.88
N ASP A 817 8.01 36.72 1.71
CA ASP A 817 7.48 36.31 0.41
C ASP A 817 6.03 36.77 0.17
N GLY A 818 5.20 36.71 1.22
CA GLY A 818 3.78 37.04 1.15
C GLY A 818 3.24 37.83 2.35
N PHE A 819 2.01 38.32 2.21
CA PHE A 819 1.40 39.27 3.14
C PHE A 819 -0.08 38.95 3.36
N TYR A 820 -0.52 39.00 4.61
CA TYR A 820 -1.94 39.13 4.94
C TYR A 820 -2.33 40.60 4.73
N THR A 821 -3.50 40.85 4.15
CA THR A 821 -4.00 42.20 3.88
C THR A 821 -5.50 42.30 4.01
N ASP A 822 -5.97 43.47 4.43
CA ASP A 822 -7.38 43.87 4.45
C ASP A 822 -7.75 44.71 3.23
N ASP A 823 -6.78 45.42 2.64
CA ASP A 823 -7.01 46.53 1.70
C ASP A 823 -6.46 46.30 0.28
N MET A 824 -5.36 45.56 0.13
CA MET A 824 -4.72 45.37 -1.18
C MET A 824 -5.42 44.25 -1.95
N ILE A 825 -5.53 44.36 -3.27
CA ILE A 825 -6.06 43.28 -4.12
C ILE A 825 -4.99 42.71 -5.07
N PRO A 826 -5.02 41.39 -5.38
CA PRO A 826 -4.00 40.75 -6.22
C PRO A 826 -3.74 41.42 -7.57
N SER A 827 -4.79 41.94 -8.23
CA SER A 827 -4.64 42.60 -9.53
C SER A 827 -3.84 43.91 -9.51
N GLU A 828 -3.75 44.57 -8.35
CA GLU A 828 -2.99 45.81 -8.19
C GLU A 828 -1.50 45.53 -7.98
N ILE A 829 -1.16 44.41 -7.34
CA ILE A 829 0.23 44.01 -7.04
C ILE A 829 0.89 43.26 -8.21
N SER A 830 0.14 42.50 -9.02
CA SER A 830 0.70 41.74 -10.15
C SER A 830 1.29 42.62 -11.27
N ALA A 831 0.95 43.91 -11.32
CA ALA A 831 1.46 44.85 -12.31
C ALA A 831 2.87 45.40 -11.99
N LEU A 832 3.38 45.17 -10.77
CA LEU A 832 4.59 45.82 -10.25
C LEU A 832 5.71 44.85 -9.86
N LEU A 833 5.42 43.55 -9.70
CA LEU A 833 6.36 42.58 -9.12
C LEU A 833 6.25 41.22 -9.82
N PRO A 834 7.05 40.94 -10.87
CA PRO A 834 7.11 39.59 -11.44
C PRO A 834 7.68 38.63 -10.39
N ILE A 835 6.98 37.51 -10.21
CA ILE A 835 7.47 36.36 -9.45
C ILE A 835 8.73 35.87 -10.16
N SER A 836 9.87 35.78 -9.46
CA SER A 836 11.06 35.17 -10.03
C SER A 836 10.79 33.68 -10.26
N GLU A 837 10.94 33.23 -11.51
CA GLU A 837 10.72 31.85 -11.99
C GLU A 837 11.45 30.78 -11.18
#